data_AF-A0A8C1JA93-F1
#
_entry.id   AF-A0A8C1JA93-F1
#
_cell.length_a   1.000
_cell.length_b   1.000
_cell.length_c   1.000
_cell.angle_alpha   90.00
_cell.angle_beta   90.00
_cell.angle_gamma   90.00
#
_symmetry.space_group_name_H-M   'P 1'
#
loop_
_entity.id
_entity.type
_entity.pdbx_description
1 polymer ?
#
loop_
_entity_poly.entity_id
_entity_poly.type
_entity_poly.pdbx_seq_one_letter_code
_entity_poly.pdbx_strand_id
1 'polypeptide(L)'
;MQDTKKFFENLSGAGKSIGVLTSGGDAQGMNAAVRAVVRMGIYVGAKVYFIHEGYQGMVDGGDNIKEASWESVSSMLQVGGTVIGSARCKDFRTHEGRLRAALNLVQRGITNLCVIGGDGSLTGANLFREEWSGLLDELVQSGQISEEAAQTHSALHIVGMVGSIDNDFCGTDMTIGTDSALHRIIEVVDAIMTTAQSHQRTFVLEVMGRHCGYLALVSALACGADWVLIPEMPPKDGWEEQMCHKLSENRADKKRLNIIIVAEGAIDQNNKPITTELIKDLVVRCLGFDTRVTILGHVQRGGTPSAFDRILASRMGVEAVLALLEASPGTPACVVSLCGNQAVRLPLMECVQMTQEVQKAMDEKRFEEAVKLRGRSFENNLNTYKLLSHRKIDAELPRSSFNVAVLNVGAPAAGMNAAVRSAVRVGITEGHTLFAVNDGFEGFSKGQIKEIKWGDVGGWTGQGGSLLGTKRTLPAKHIDKIAEQMRIHNINALLVIGGFEAYLGLLELQAARSKHAELCVPMVMVPATVSNNIPGSDLSIGADTALNAITDTCDRIKQSASGTKRRVFIIETMGGYCGYLATVGGLAAGADAAYIYEEPFDIRDLQSNVEHLTEKMKTSIQRGLVLRNENCSENYTTDFIYQLYSEEGKGVFDCRKNVLGHMQQGGAPSPFDRNFGTKIAAKAMQWISKKLKEFYRTGKEKLDVKVFRQGKKMFHRIPKEQWWLRLRPLMKILAKYKTSYDVSDSGQLEHIVRLRAKDISAI
;
A
#
# COMPACT_ATOMS: atom_id res chain seq x y z
N MET A 1 24.62 26.73 -12.80
CA MET A 1 23.99 25.80 -11.84
C MET A 1 25.01 24.70 -11.59
N GLN A 2 25.63 24.69 -10.41
CA GLN A 2 26.50 23.58 -10.01
C GLN A 2 25.65 22.30 -9.90
N ASP A 3 26.17 21.19 -10.44
CA ASP A 3 25.53 19.88 -10.43
C ASP A 3 25.40 19.40 -8.97
N THR A 4 24.19 19.50 -8.39
CA THR A 4 23.88 19.09 -7.01
C THR A 4 23.58 17.59 -6.89
N LYS A 5 24.20 16.76 -7.72
CA LYS A 5 23.98 15.30 -7.68
C LYS A 5 24.87 14.65 -6.62
N LYS A 6 24.27 14.08 -5.58
CA LYS A 6 24.95 13.21 -4.61
C LYS A 6 24.85 11.77 -5.08
N PHE A 7 26.00 11.14 -5.36
CA PHE A 7 26.05 9.73 -5.72
C PHE A 7 26.48 8.86 -4.54
N PHE A 8 26.01 7.61 -4.50
CA PHE A 8 26.36 6.63 -3.48
C PHE A 8 27.86 6.39 -3.28
N GLU A 9 28.65 6.59 -4.33
CA GLU A 9 30.11 6.43 -4.30
C GLU A 9 30.79 7.35 -3.28
N ASN A 10 30.08 8.39 -2.83
CA ASN A 10 30.56 9.34 -1.82
C ASN A 10 30.16 8.95 -0.38
N LEU A 11 29.30 7.95 -0.17
CA LEU A 11 28.86 7.45 1.14
C LEU A 11 29.55 6.12 1.44
N SER A 12 30.52 6.13 2.36
CA SER A 12 31.22 4.93 2.81
C SER A 12 30.79 4.52 4.22
N GLY A 13 30.37 3.27 4.36
CA GLY A 13 30.13 2.60 5.63
C GLY A 13 31.38 1.89 6.19
N ALA A 14 32.53 2.00 5.52
CA ALA A 14 33.75 1.34 5.96
C ALA A 14 34.14 1.74 7.39
N GLY A 15 34.37 0.74 8.24
CA GLY A 15 34.67 0.95 9.66
C GLY A 15 33.44 1.20 10.55
N LYS A 16 32.22 1.28 9.99
CA LYS A 16 30.97 1.37 10.75
C LYS A 16 30.34 -0.01 10.95
N SER A 17 29.73 -0.20 12.11
CA SER A 17 28.90 -1.37 12.43
C SER A 17 27.46 -0.95 12.70
N ILE A 18 26.51 -1.67 12.09
CA ILE A 18 25.06 -1.46 12.20
C ILE A 18 24.44 -2.68 12.90
N GLY A 19 23.75 -2.47 14.01
CA GLY A 19 22.89 -3.47 14.62
C GLY A 19 21.45 -3.33 14.12
N VAL A 20 20.81 -4.43 13.73
CA VAL A 20 19.38 -4.45 13.37
C VAL A 20 18.63 -5.40 14.29
N LEU A 21 17.53 -4.92 14.88
CA LEU A 21 16.62 -5.72 15.68
C LEU A 21 15.17 -5.54 15.27
N THR A 22 14.37 -6.57 15.53
CA THR A 22 12.90 -6.50 15.49
C THR A 22 12.34 -6.62 16.90
N SER A 23 11.47 -5.71 17.29
CA SER A 23 10.89 -5.68 18.64
C SER A 23 9.41 -5.35 18.61
N GLY A 24 8.66 -5.87 19.59
CA GLY A 24 7.22 -5.67 19.72
C GLY A 24 6.40 -6.78 19.06
N GLY A 25 5.13 -6.50 18.76
CA GLY A 25 4.31 -7.44 18.00
C GLY A 25 4.82 -7.53 16.56
N ASP A 26 4.94 -8.74 16.03
CA ASP A 26 5.43 -8.95 14.67
C ASP A 26 4.43 -8.44 13.62
N ALA A 27 4.96 -8.10 12.45
CA ALA A 27 4.21 -7.63 11.31
C ALA A 27 4.81 -8.18 10.02
N GLN A 28 3.96 -8.55 9.07
CA GLN A 28 4.39 -9.09 7.80
C GLN A 28 5.19 -8.02 7.03
N GLY A 29 6.42 -8.35 6.64
CA GLY A 29 7.34 -7.42 5.97
C GLY A 29 8.52 -6.99 6.83
N MET A 30 8.55 -7.28 8.13
CA MET A 30 9.74 -7.06 8.97
C MET A 30 10.98 -7.77 8.40
N ASN A 31 10.81 -9.00 7.89
CA ASN A 31 11.86 -9.73 7.20
C ASN A 31 12.37 -9.02 5.92
N ALA A 32 11.50 -8.34 5.19
CA ALA A 32 11.89 -7.55 4.01
C ALA A 32 12.70 -6.31 4.41
N ALA A 33 12.34 -5.67 5.53
CA ALA A 33 13.09 -4.55 6.10
C ALA A 33 14.48 -4.98 6.58
N VAL A 34 14.56 -6.05 7.39
CA VAL A 34 15.85 -6.62 7.84
C VAL A 34 16.74 -6.97 6.64
N ARG A 35 16.18 -7.62 5.62
CA ARG A 35 16.91 -7.94 4.38
C ARG A 35 17.45 -6.69 3.70
N ALA A 36 16.66 -5.64 3.60
CA ALA A 36 17.09 -4.40 2.96
C ALA A 36 18.20 -3.71 3.76
N VAL A 37 18.09 -3.62 5.09
CA VAL A 37 19.13 -3.06 5.96
C VAL A 37 20.45 -3.83 5.82
N VAL A 38 20.42 -5.16 5.88
CA VAL A 38 21.63 -5.98 5.74
C VAL A 38 22.27 -5.82 4.37
N ARG A 39 21.50 -5.98 3.29
CA ARG A 39 22.05 -5.88 1.92
C ARG A 39 22.58 -4.49 1.63
N MET A 40 21.86 -3.47 2.09
CA MET A 40 22.27 -2.09 1.90
C MET A 40 23.53 -1.75 2.70
N GLY A 41 23.61 -2.18 3.97
CA GLY A 41 24.79 -1.99 4.81
C GLY A 41 26.04 -2.68 4.25
N ILE A 42 25.91 -3.91 3.77
CA ILE A 42 27.02 -4.63 3.11
C ILE A 42 27.42 -3.93 1.81
N TYR A 43 26.45 -3.45 1.03
CA TYR A 43 26.72 -2.76 -0.24
C TYR A 43 27.57 -1.50 -0.06
N VAL A 44 27.33 -0.73 0.99
CA VAL A 44 28.09 0.48 1.34
C VAL A 44 29.34 0.19 2.19
N GLY A 45 29.67 -1.09 2.42
CA GLY A 45 30.89 -1.50 3.12
C GLY A 45 30.81 -1.47 4.65
N ALA A 46 29.62 -1.31 5.24
CA ALA A 46 29.41 -1.44 6.68
C ALA A 46 29.29 -2.92 7.09
N LYS A 47 29.67 -3.22 8.34
CA LYS A 47 29.32 -4.49 8.97
C LYS A 47 27.91 -4.41 9.53
N VAL A 48 27.11 -5.44 9.33
CA VAL A 48 25.73 -5.49 9.85
C VAL A 48 25.59 -6.68 10.78
N TYR A 49 24.95 -6.49 11.93
CA TYR A 49 24.72 -7.51 12.94
C TYR A 49 23.22 -7.69 13.16
N PHE A 50 22.76 -8.94 13.15
CA PHE A 50 21.48 -9.29 13.72
C PHE A 50 21.56 -9.22 15.24
N ILE A 51 20.52 -8.66 15.84
CA ILE A 51 20.26 -8.74 17.27
C ILE A 51 18.97 -9.55 17.42
N HIS A 52 19.13 -10.80 17.86
CA HIS A 52 18.03 -11.75 18.00
C HIS A 52 17.11 -11.39 19.17
N GLU A 53 15.84 -11.82 19.10
CA GLU A 53 14.85 -11.63 20.17
C GLU A 53 14.65 -10.16 20.61
N GLY A 54 14.91 -9.21 19.71
CA GLY A 54 14.73 -7.79 19.96
C GLY A 54 15.63 -7.26 21.08
N TYR A 55 15.05 -6.46 21.97
CA TYR A 55 15.80 -5.92 23.11
C TYR A 55 16.32 -6.99 24.06
N GLN A 56 15.66 -8.16 24.12
CA GLN A 56 16.11 -9.24 25.01
C GLN A 56 17.49 -9.75 24.58
N GLY A 57 17.69 -10.08 23.31
CA GLY A 57 19.01 -10.52 22.85
C GLY A 57 20.06 -9.41 22.86
N MET A 58 19.64 -8.13 22.80
CA MET A 58 20.56 -7.00 23.01
C MET A 58 21.09 -6.96 24.45
N VAL A 59 20.22 -7.22 25.43
CA VAL A 59 20.56 -7.30 26.86
C VAL A 59 21.38 -8.56 27.17
N ASP A 60 20.99 -9.70 26.59
CA ASP A 60 21.65 -10.99 26.82
C ASP A 60 23.05 -11.05 26.18
N GLY A 61 23.24 -10.36 25.05
CA GLY A 61 24.52 -10.30 24.35
C GLY A 61 24.96 -11.66 23.79
N GLY A 62 26.28 -11.85 23.71
CA GLY A 62 26.87 -13.12 23.27
C GLY A 62 26.37 -13.55 21.89
N ASP A 63 25.87 -14.78 21.79
CA ASP A 63 25.36 -15.38 20.55
C ASP A 63 24.07 -14.74 20.03
N ASN A 64 23.40 -13.89 20.80
CA ASN A 64 22.24 -13.17 20.27
C ASN A 64 22.62 -12.04 19.32
N ILE A 65 23.88 -11.61 19.30
CA ILE A 65 24.38 -10.60 18.37
C ILE A 65 25.29 -11.30 17.35
N LYS A 66 24.85 -11.43 16.09
CA LYS A 66 25.59 -12.18 15.05
C LYS A 66 25.81 -11.34 13.81
N GLU A 67 27.02 -11.36 13.27
CA GLU A 67 27.32 -10.70 12.00
C GLU A 67 26.51 -11.35 10.87
N ALA A 68 25.83 -10.52 10.08
CA ALA A 68 25.01 -10.94 8.96
C ALA A 68 25.85 -11.00 7.68
N SER A 69 25.57 -11.98 6.82
CA SER A 69 26.16 -12.08 5.49
C SER A 69 25.13 -11.75 4.41
N TRP A 70 25.57 -11.66 3.16
CA TRP A 70 24.65 -11.49 2.03
C TRP A 70 23.64 -12.64 1.93
N GLU A 71 24.13 -13.84 2.23
CA GLU A 71 23.38 -15.09 2.15
C GLU A 71 22.40 -15.24 3.30
N SER A 72 22.76 -14.74 4.50
CA SER A 72 21.95 -14.90 5.70
C SER A 72 20.55 -14.31 5.54
N VAL A 73 20.38 -13.24 4.77
CA VAL A 73 19.07 -12.61 4.49
C VAL A 73 18.36 -13.09 3.23
N SER A 74 18.86 -14.15 2.61
CA SER A 74 18.23 -14.73 1.43
C SER A 74 17.02 -15.56 1.82
N SER A 75 15.99 -15.56 0.97
CA SER A 75 14.72 -16.27 1.23
C SER A 75 13.86 -15.69 2.36
N MET A 76 14.21 -14.53 2.94
CA MET A 76 13.42 -13.86 3.99
C MET A 76 12.26 -13.02 3.44
N LEU A 77 12.39 -12.51 2.21
CA LEU A 77 11.48 -11.50 1.62
C LEU A 77 9.99 -11.92 1.63
N GLN A 78 9.72 -13.20 1.39
CA GLN A 78 8.37 -13.76 1.28
C GLN A 78 7.84 -14.42 2.56
N VAL A 79 8.55 -14.28 3.69
CA VAL A 79 8.24 -14.95 4.95
C VAL A 79 7.57 -13.96 5.90
N GLY A 80 6.45 -14.37 6.52
CA GLY A 80 5.77 -13.60 7.56
C GLY A 80 6.57 -13.52 8.87
N GLY A 81 6.10 -12.70 9.80
CA GLY A 81 6.74 -12.48 11.10
C GLY A 81 8.17 -11.95 11.00
N THR A 82 9.03 -12.36 11.93
CA THR A 82 10.46 -12.03 11.96
C THR A 82 11.32 -13.27 12.18
N VAL A 83 12.30 -13.49 11.30
CA VAL A 83 13.28 -14.58 11.38
C VAL A 83 14.36 -14.38 12.44
N ILE A 84 14.54 -13.14 12.93
CA ILE A 84 15.47 -12.85 14.02
C ILE A 84 14.77 -12.84 15.38
N GLY A 85 13.47 -13.14 15.42
CA GLY A 85 12.70 -13.19 16.66
C GLY A 85 12.31 -11.79 17.17
N SER A 86 11.32 -11.77 18.06
CA SER A 86 10.90 -10.56 18.76
C SER A 86 10.40 -10.95 20.14
N ALA A 87 11.05 -10.44 21.18
CA ALA A 87 10.64 -10.66 22.56
C ALA A 87 10.28 -9.34 23.26
N ARG A 88 9.28 -9.42 24.15
CA ARG A 88 9.05 -8.36 25.14
C ARG A 88 10.15 -8.46 26.19
N CYS A 89 10.97 -7.43 26.29
CA CYS A 89 12.07 -7.39 27.26
C CYS A 89 11.67 -6.54 28.48
N LYS A 90 11.54 -7.17 29.65
CA LYS A 90 11.32 -6.45 30.92
C LYS A 90 12.61 -5.80 31.40
N ASP A 91 13.73 -6.50 31.25
CA ASP A 91 15.05 -6.03 31.68
C ASP A 91 15.43 -4.70 31.03
N PHE A 92 15.11 -4.49 29.75
CA PHE A 92 15.42 -3.24 29.06
C PHE A 92 14.64 -2.02 29.61
N ARG A 93 13.59 -2.25 30.42
CA ARG A 93 12.90 -1.17 31.14
C ARG A 93 13.68 -0.68 32.36
N THR A 94 14.64 -1.46 32.87
CA THR A 94 15.50 -1.06 33.98
C THR A 94 16.80 -0.46 33.46
N HIS A 95 17.40 0.41 34.26
CA HIS A 95 18.71 1.01 33.99
C HIS A 95 19.78 -0.07 33.81
N GLU A 96 19.81 -1.07 34.69
CA GLU A 96 20.75 -2.19 34.64
C GLU A 96 20.67 -3.01 33.34
N GLY A 97 19.45 -3.26 32.84
CA GLY A 97 19.30 -3.93 31.55
C GLY A 97 19.84 -3.10 30.39
N ARG A 98 19.62 -1.78 30.41
CA ARG A 98 20.18 -0.86 29.39
C ARG A 98 21.70 -0.76 29.50
N LEU A 99 22.26 -0.77 30.70
CA LEU A 99 23.71 -0.81 30.94
C LEU A 99 24.35 -2.06 30.32
N ARG A 100 23.75 -3.25 30.55
CA ARG A 100 24.19 -4.51 29.91
C ARG A 100 24.08 -4.45 28.39
N ALA A 101 22.99 -3.91 27.86
CA ALA A 101 22.82 -3.76 26.42
C ALA A 101 23.89 -2.83 25.81
N ALA A 102 24.19 -1.70 26.45
CA ALA A 102 25.24 -0.78 26.01
C ALA A 102 26.62 -1.46 25.96
N LEU A 103 26.97 -2.21 27.01
CA LEU A 103 28.20 -3.01 27.05
C LEU A 103 28.30 -3.95 25.85
N ASN A 104 27.26 -4.73 25.57
CA ASN A 104 27.25 -5.71 24.49
C ASN A 104 27.41 -5.07 23.10
N LEU A 105 26.82 -3.87 22.90
CA LEU A 105 26.97 -3.12 21.65
C LEU A 105 28.40 -2.60 21.48
N VAL A 106 28.99 -2.01 22.54
CA VAL A 106 30.37 -1.50 22.53
C VAL A 106 31.39 -2.61 22.30
N GLN A 107 31.20 -3.79 22.92
CA GLN A 107 32.06 -4.97 22.70
C GLN A 107 32.13 -5.41 21.24
N ARG A 108 31.10 -5.12 20.44
CA ARG A 108 31.03 -5.43 19.00
C ARG A 108 31.26 -4.23 18.10
N GLY A 109 31.57 -3.07 18.68
CA GLY A 109 31.76 -1.81 17.98
C GLY A 109 30.51 -1.26 17.31
N ILE A 110 29.32 -1.57 17.83
CA ILE A 110 28.03 -1.16 17.25
C ILE A 110 27.60 0.18 17.84
N THR A 111 27.59 1.22 17.00
CA THR A 111 27.10 2.58 17.35
C THR A 111 25.93 3.03 16.49
N ASN A 112 25.51 2.21 15.53
CA ASN A 112 24.40 2.50 14.62
C ASN A 112 23.33 1.44 14.83
N LEU A 113 22.13 1.84 15.25
CA LEU A 113 21.05 0.92 15.59
C LEU A 113 19.83 1.18 14.71
N CYS A 114 19.40 0.15 13.98
CA CYS A 114 18.16 0.13 13.24
C CYS A 114 17.11 -0.67 14.03
N VAL A 115 16.08 0.02 14.51
CA VAL A 115 15.01 -0.58 15.33
C VAL A 115 13.75 -0.71 14.49
N ILE A 116 13.33 -1.95 14.21
CA ILE A 116 12.10 -2.25 13.48
C ILE A 116 11.04 -2.69 14.50
N GLY A 117 9.99 -1.91 14.68
CA GLY A 117 8.95 -2.25 15.67
C GLY A 117 7.81 -1.24 15.74
N GLY A 118 6.95 -1.41 16.74
CA GLY A 118 5.85 -0.48 17.01
C GLY A 118 6.24 0.68 17.92
N ASP A 119 5.24 1.48 18.31
CA ASP A 119 5.40 2.69 19.14
C ASP A 119 6.23 2.46 20.42
N GLY A 120 5.89 1.43 21.20
CA GLY A 120 6.61 1.12 22.44
C GLY A 120 8.08 0.75 22.24
N SER A 121 8.41 0.10 21.12
CA SER A 121 9.80 -0.25 20.80
C SER A 121 10.60 0.98 20.41
N LEU A 122 10.01 1.89 19.64
CA LEU A 122 10.64 3.13 19.21
C LEU A 122 10.79 4.13 20.37
N THR A 123 9.82 4.17 21.30
CA THR A 123 9.93 4.93 22.55
C THR A 123 11.13 4.46 23.39
N GLY A 124 11.28 3.14 23.56
CA GLY A 124 12.42 2.56 24.27
C GLY A 124 13.77 2.85 23.59
N ALA A 125 13.80 2.90 22.26
CA ALA A 125 14.99 3.26 21.50
C ALA A 125 15.42 4.71 21.79
N ASN A 126 14.46 5.64 21.84
CA ASN A 126 14.78 7.03 22.13
C ASN A 126 15.36 7.20 23.54
N LEU A 127 14.71 6.62 24.56
CA LEU A 127 15.21 6.64 25.94
C LEU A 127 16.65 6.12 26.03
N PHE A 128 16.93 5.02 25.33
CA PHE A 128 18.27 4.44 25.30
C PHE A 128 19.32 5.37 24.69
N ARG A 129 18.96 6.17 23.68
CA ARG A 129 19.84 7.19 23.10
C ARG A 129 20.13 8.32 24.08
N GLU A 130 19.12 8.78 24.81
CA GLU A 130 19.24 9.88 25.77
C GLU A 130 20.13 9.50 26.96
N GLU A 131 20.03 8.25 27.42
CA GLU A 131 20.84 7.75 28.54
C GLU A 131 22.25 7.28 28.11
N TRP A 132 22.53 7.21 26.80
CA TRP A 132 23.74 6.55 26.25
C TRP A 132 25.05 7.04 26.88
N SER A 133 25.26 8.36 26.99
CA SER A 133 26.49 8.90 27.55
C SER A 133 26.67 8.54 29.03
N GLY A 134 25.59 8.60 29.81
CA GLY A 134 25.64 8.22 31.23
C GLY A 134 25.90 6.74 31.43
N LEU A 135 25.37 5.88 30.55
CA LEU A 135 25.66 4.44 30.56
C LEU A 135 27.14 4.17 30.27
N LEU A 136 27.74 4.87 29.30
CA LEU A 136 29.17 4.72 29.00
C LEU A 136 30.06 5.17 30.17
N ASP A 137 29.72 6.30 30.81
CA ASP A 137 30.47 6.80 31.97
C ASP A 137 30.47 5.77 33.12
N GLU A 138 29.34 5.12 33.38
CA GLU A 138 29.21 4.07 34.38
C GLU A 138 29.99 2.80 34.01
N LEU A 139 30.01 2.41 32.73
CA LEU A 139 30.80 1.28 32.26
C LEU A 139 32.31 1.53 32.37
N VAL A 140 32.76 2.78 32.20
CA VAL A 140 34.16 3.18 32.44
C VAL A 140 34.47 3.13 33.93
N GLN A 141 33.63 3.71 34.77
CA GLN A 141 33.83 3.72 36.24
C GLN A 141 33.85 2.32 36.85
N SER A 142 33.05 1.41 36.32
CA SER A 142 33.02 0.00 36.73
C SER A 142 34.15 -0.85 36.12
N GLY A 143 34.99 -0.27 35.26
CA GLY A 143 36.12 -0.94 34.62
C GLY A 143 35.74 -1.97 33.55
N GLN A 144 34.49 -1.95 33.07
CA GLN A 144 34.01 -2.89 32.06
C GLN A 144 34.43 -2.48 30.63
N ILE A 145 34.63 -1.19 30.39
CA ILE A 145 35.18 -0.65 29.13
C ILE A 145 36.28 0.38 29.42
N SER A 146 37.22 0.54 28.48
CA SER A 146 38.25 1.59 28.53
C SER A 146 37.69 2.97 28.15
N GLU A 147 38.34 4.05 28.60
CA GLU A 147 38.03 5.43 28.17
C GLU A 147 38.11 5.62 26.64
N GLU A 148 39.09 5.00 25.98
CA GLU A 148 39.23 5.05 24.51
C GLU A 148 38.02 4.43 23.79
N ALA A 149 37.54 3.28 24.30
CA ALA A 149 36.33 2.66 23.80
C ALA A 149 35.10 3.56 24.02
N ALA A 150 34.95 4.19 25.18
CA ALA A 150 33.85 5.12 25.43
C ALA A 150 33.90 6.33 24.49
N GLN A 151 35.08 6.90 24.22
CA GLN A 151 35.24 8.04 23.30
C GLN A 151 34.89 7.65 21.85
N THR A 152 35.39 6.51 21.39
CA THR A 152 35.15 6.01 20.03
C THR A 152 33.67 5.68 19.79
N HIS A 153 32.94 5.31 20.85
CA HIS A 153 31.52 4.93 20.80
C HIS A 153 30.59 5.97 21.44
N SER A 154 31.05 7.21 21.59
CA SER A 154 30.35 8.27 22.34
C SER A 154 28.98 8.66 21.75
N ALA A 155 28.78 8.48 20.45
CA ALA A 155 27.52 8.81 19.77
C ALA A 155 26.77 7.54 19.32
N LEU A 156 25.57 7.34 19.86
CA LEU A 156 24.63 6.32 19.38
C LEU A 156 23.68 6.92 18.34
N HIS A 157 23.76 6.42 17.11
CA HIS A 157 22.86 6.78 16.03
C HIS A 157 21.71 5.78 15.96
N ILE A 158 20.47 6.27 16.03
CA ILE A 158 19.27 5.43 15.99
C ILE A 158 18.38 5.86 14.83
N VAL A 159 17.95 4.87 14.05
CA VAL A 159 16.90 5.02 13.05
C VAL A 159 15.80 3.99 13.29
N GLY A 160 14.57 4.47 13.40
CA GLY A 160 13.38 3.66 13.59
C GLY A 160 12.69 3.33 12.27
N MET A 161 12.09 2.14 12.18
CA MET A 161 11.14 1.77 11.15
C MET A 161 9.89 1.20 11.79
N VAL A 162 8.72 1.64 11.35
CA VAL A 162 7.46 1.24 11.97
C VAL A 162 6.95 -0.08 11.40
N GLY A 163 7.14 -1.16 12.15
CA GLY A 163 6.58 -2.48 11.90
C GLY A 163 5.37 -2.73 12.80
N SER A 164 4.17 -2.48 12.27
CA SER A 164 2.90 -2.61 13.00
C SER A 164 1.78 -2.85 11.98
N ILE A 165 0.85 -3.75 12.31
CA ILE A 165 -0.35 -3.97 11.49
C ILE A 165 -1.43 -2.91 11.74
N ASP A 166 -1.35 -2.20 12.87
CA ASP A 166 -2.43 -1.37 13.40
C ASP A 166 -2.49 0.02 12.74
N ASN A 167 -1.45 0.40 11.98
CA ASN A 167 -1.23 1.75 11.44
C ASN A 167 -1.45 2.86 12.48
N ASP A 168 -0.92 2.63 13.68
CA ASP A 168 -1.15 3.42 14.90
C ASP A 168 -0.13 4.54 15.11
N PHE A 169 0.99 4.52 14.38
CA PHE A 169 2.08 5.48 14.51
C PHE A 169 1.82 6.76 13.71
N CYS A 170 1.87 7.91 14.38
CA CYS A 170 1.69 9.20 13.72
C CYS A 170 2.94 9.60 12.90
N GLY A 171 2.72 10.30 11.78
CA GLY A 171 3.81 10.73 10.88
C GLY A 171 4.09 9.77 9.71
N THR A 172 3.40 8.63 9.63
CA THR A 172 3.44 7.78 8.43
C THR A 172 2.07 7.61 7.82
N ASP A 173 2.00 7.58 6.48
CA ASP A 173 0.76 7.25 5.78
C ASP A 173 0.41 5.76 5.96
N MET A 174 1.43 4.90 6.07
CA MET A 174 1.31 3.44 6.18
C MET A 174 2.47 2.84 6.98
N THR A 175 2.16 1.91 7.89
CA THR A 175 3.14 1.08 8.59
C THR A 175 3.35 -0.27 7.91
N ILE A 176 4.54 -0.87 8.07
CA ILE A 176 4.85 -2.20 7.52
C ILE A 176 3.95 -3.24 8.19
N GLY A 177 3.17 -3.94 7.38
CA GLY A 177 2.32 -5.07 7.75
C GLY A 177 0.82 -4.76 7.72
N THR A 178 0.43 -3.50 7.65
CA THR A 178 -0.99 -3.10 7.61
C THR A 178 -1.71 -3.65 6.39
N ASP A 179 -1.09 -3.56 5.21
CA ASP A 179 -1.72 -4.04 3.97
C ASP A 179 -1.82 -5.57 3.96
N SER A 180 -0.80 -6.27 4.47
CA SER A 180 -0.80 -7.72 4.65
C SER A 180 -1.89 -8.19 5.62
N ALA A 181 -2.04 -7.52 6.77
CA ALA A 181 -3.09 -7.82 7.73
C ALA A 181 -4.48 -7.59 7.12
N LEU A 182 -4.64 -6.51 6.35
CA LEU A 182 -5.87 -6.23 5.62
C LEU A 182 -6.18 -7.32 4.57
N HIS A 183 -5.18 -7.88 3.89
CA HIS A 183 -5.37 -9.05 3.03
C HIS A 183 -5.95 -10.24 3.82
N ARG A 184 -5.40 -10.54 5.00
CA ARG A 184 -5.90 -11.63 5.87
C ARG A 184 -7.35 -11.38 6.29
N ILE A 185 -7.70 -10.15 6.68
CA ILE A 185 -9.06 -9.80 7.07
C ILE A 185 -10.02 -10.01 5.90
N ILE A 186 -9.69 -9.49 4.72
CA ILE A 186 -10.56 -9.56 3.55
C ILE A 186 -10.70 -10.98 3.02
N GLU A 187 -9.67 -11.82 3.08
CA GLU A 187 -9.79 -13.25 2.75
C GLU A 187 -10.80 -13.98 3.65
N VAL A 188 -10.75 -13.71 4.96
CA VAL A 188 -11.72 -14.28 5.91
C VAL A 188 -13.13 -13.74 5.64
N VAL A 189 -13.26 -12.43 5.40
CA VAL A 189 -14.56 -11.81 5.09
C VAL A 189 -15.15 -12.41 3.82
N ASP A 190 -14.39 -12.49 2.74
CA ASP A 190 -14.85 -13.04 1.46
C ASP A 190 -15.24 -14.51 1.59
N ALA A 191 -14.48 -15.30 2.37
CA ALA A 191 -14.84 -16.69 2.67
C ALA A 191 -16.18 -16.79 3.43
N ILE A 192 -16.38 -15.94 4.44
CA ILE A 192 -17.60 -15.88 5.25
C ILE A 192 -18.81 -15.40 4.44
N MET A 193 -18.62 -14.48 3.49
CA MET A 193 -19.71 -13.92 2.68
C MET A 193 -20.52 -15.01 1.96
N THR A 194 -19.86 -16.06 1.47
CA THR A 194 -20.52 -17.16 0.75
C THR A 194 -21.50 -17.94 1.63
N THR A 195 -21.12 -18.27 2.87
CA THR A 195 -22.01 -18.96 3.83
C THR A 195 -23.07 -18.01 4.38
N ALA A 196 -22.74 -16.73 4.57
CA ALA A 196 -23.68 -15.72 5.02
C ALA A 196 -24.83 -15.49 4.02
N GLN A 197 -24.52 -15.44 2.71
CA GLN A 197 -25.52 -15.35 1.64
C GLN A 197 -26.45 -16.55 1.59
N SER A 198 -25.92 -17.75 1.85
CA SER A 198 -26.68 -19.00 1.79
C SER A 198 -27.77 -19.04 2.88
N HIS A 199 -27.42 -18.67 4.10
CA HIS A 199 -28.29 -18.78 5.28
C HIS A 199 -28.93 -17.48 5.74
N GLN A 200 -28.78 -16.41 4.98
CA GLN A 200 -29.29 -15.09 5.33
C GLN A 200 -28.78 -14.55 6.69
N ARG A 201 -27.50 -14.75 7.00
CA ARG A 201 -26.93 -14.44 8.33
C ARG A 201 -26.36 -13.04 8.47
N THR A 202 -26.32 -12.57 9.71
CA THR A 202 -25.51 -11.42 10.12
C THR A 202 -24.21 -11.93 10.73
N PHE A 203 -23.08 -11.36 10.31
CA PHE A 203 -21.77 -11.65 10.89
C PHE A 203 -21.19 -10.41 11.56
N VAL A 204 -20.75 -10.59 12.81
CA VAL A 204 -20.00 -9.61 13.59
C VAL A 204 -18.55 -10.08 13.63
N LEU A 205 -17.65 -9.31 13.03
CA LEU A 205 -16.24 -9.67 12.87
C LEU A 205 -15.39 -8.76 13.73
N GLU A 206 -14.63 -9.34 14.66
CA GLU A 206 -13.65 -8.62 15.48
C GLU A 206 -12.30 -8.58 14.77
N VAL A 207 -11.77 -7.37 14.59
CA VAL A 207 -10.47 -7.15 13.96
C VAL A 207 -9.49 -6.47 14.93
N MET A 208 -8.22 -6.77 14.75
CA MET A 208 -7.14 -6.17 15.53
C MET A 208 -7.08 -4.65 15.33
N GLY A 209 -6.52 -3.98 16.31
CA GLY A 209 -6.38 -2.53 16.30
C GLY A 209 -6.49 -1.93 17.68
N ARG A 210 -5.94 -2.60 18.71
CA ARG A 210 -5.94 -2.24 20.14
C ARG A 210 -6.57 -0.87 20.49
N HIS A 211 -5.93 0.23 20.07
CA HIS A 211 -6.43 1.60 20.26
C HIS A 211 -6.53 2.39 18.94
N CYS A 212 -6.41 1.72 17.79
CA CYS A 212 -6.45 2.29 16.45
C CYS A 212 -7.51 1.60 15.59
N GLY A 213 -8.50 2.35 15.11
CA GLY A 213 -9.58 1.85 14.27
C GLY A 213 -9.22 1.71 12.79
N TYR A 214 -7.96 1.93 12.37
CA TYR A 214 -7.59 1.98 10.95
C TYR A 214 -7.90 0.66 10.24
N LEU A 215 -7.47 -0.49 10.80
CA LEU A 215 -7.75 -1.80 10.22
C LEU A 215 -9.26 -2.05 10.08
N ALA A 216 -10.05 -1.75 11.10
CA ALA A 216 -11.51 -1.88 11.06
C ALA A 216 -12.16 -1.00 10.00
N LEU A 217 -11.79 0.27 9.94
CA LEU A 217 -12.32 1.23 8.99
C LEU A 217 -11.99 0.85 7.54
N VAL A 218 -10.74 0.50 7.28
CA VAL A 218 -10.26 0.16 5.94
C VAL A 218 -10.81 -1.21 5.49
N SER A 219 -10.97 -2.15 6.42
CA SER A 219 -11.65 -3.43 6.16
C SER A 219 -13.13 -3.22 5.83
N ALA A 220 -13.82 -2.38 6.61
CA ALA A 220 -15.22 -2.04 6.39
C ALA A 220 -15.44 -1.41 5.01
N LEU A 221 -14.53 -0.54 4.57
CA LEU A 221 -14.57 0.04 3.22
C LEU A 221 -14.33 -1.03 2.14
N ALA A 222 -13.35 -1.90 2.32
CA ALA A 222 -12.95 -2.92 1.36
C ALA A 222 -13.96 -4.07 1.20
N CYS A 223 -14.74 -4.41 2.23
CA CYS A 223 -15.81 -5.39 2.10
C CYS A 223 -17.20 -4.78 1.88
N GLY A 224 -17.32 -3.45 2.03
CA GLY A 224 -18.61 -2.76 2.00
C GLY A 224 -19.50 -3.17 3.18
N ALA A 225 -18.92 -3.17 4.39
CA ALA A 225 -19.62 -3.47 5.63
C ALA A 225 -20.80 -2.54 5.86
N ASP A 226 -21.81 -3.06 6.56
CA ASP A 226 -23.04 -2.35 6.89
C ASP A 226 -22.86 -1.42 8.08
N TRP A 227 -22.01 -1.83 9.02
CA TRP A 227 -21.65 -1.03 10.18
C TRP A 227 -20.19 -1.24 10.56
N VAL A 228 -19.57 -0.20 11.13
CA VAL A 228 -18.21 -0.26 11.65
C VAL A 228 -18.15 0.45 13.00
N LEU A 229 -17.44 -0.14 13.95
CA LEU A 229 -17.24 0.42 15.29
C LEU A 229 -15.73 0.59 15.51
N ILE A 230 -15.32 1.84 15.68
CA ILE A 230 -13.92 2.25 15.87
C ILE A 230 -13.82 3.20 17.06
N PRO A 231 -12.68 3.19 17.78
CA PRO A 231 -12.55 3.99 18.98
C PRO A 231 -12.33 5.48 18.71
N GLU A 232 -11.81 5.87 17.54
CA GLU A 232 -11.69 7.28 17.16
C GLU A 232 -13.01 7.93 16.77
N MET A 233 -14.04 7.12 16.49
CA MET A 233 -15.39 7.62 16.22
C MET A 233 -16.43 6.73 16.91
N PRO A 234 -16.57 6.86 18.24
CA PRO A 234 -17.59 6.14 18.98
C PRO A 234 -18.98 6.45 18.45
N PRO A 235 -19.89 5.47 18.40
CA PRO A 235 -21.25 5.73 17.98
C PRO A 235 -21.96 6.66 18.97
N LYS A 236 -22.85 7.54 18.48
CA LYS A 236 -23.64 8.44 19.32
C LYS A 236 -24.79 7.68 20.00
N ASP A 237 -25.34 8.24 21.08
CA ASP A 237 -26.53 7.68 21.74
C ASP A 237 -27.67 7.40 20.74
N GLY A 238 -28.33 6.25 20.88
CA GLY A 238 -29.35 5.77 19.95
C GLY A 238 -28.80 5.06 18.71
N TRP A 239 -27.50 4.78 18.65
CA TRP A 239 -26.90 4.00 17.56
C TRP A 239 -27.44 2.58 17.48
N GLU A 240 -27.89 2.00 18.58
CA GLU A 240 -28.45 0.65 18.62
C GLU A 240 -29.68 0.55 17.72
N GLU A 241 -30.59 1.53 17.84
CA GLU A 241 -31.79 1.63 17.03
C GLU A 241 -31.46 1.95 15.57
N GLN A 242 -30.53 2.88 15.33
CA GLN A 242 -30.09 3.25 13.98
C GLN A 242 -29.45 2.07 13.24
N MET A 243 -28.61 1.30 13.93
CA MET A 243 -28.00 0.10 13.38
C MET A 243 -29.10 -0.94 13.10
N CYS A 244 -30.02 -1.20 14.03
CA CYS A 244 -31.09 -2.16 13.80
C CYS A 244 -32.00 -1.77 12.62
N HIS A 245 -32.34 -0.49 12.51
CA HIS A 245 -33.09 0.05 11.37
C HIS A 245 -32.34 -0.17 10.06
N LYS A 246 -31.04 0.13 10.03
CA LYS A 246 -30.22 -0.08 8.83
C LYS A 246 -30.20 -1.54 8.38
N LEU A 247 -30.04 -2.46 9.33
CA LEU A 247 -29.99 -3.90 9.05
C LEU A 247 -31.35 -4.44 8.59
N SER A 248 -32.46 -3.90 9.09
CA SER A 248 -33.81 -4.27 8.65
C SER A 248 -34.12 -3.73 7.25
N GLU A 249 -33.73 -2.48 6.94
CA GLU A 249 -33.82 -1.90 5.59
C GLU A 249 -33.03 -2.74 4.59
N ASN A 250 -31.81 -3.12 4.92
CA ASN A 250 -31.00 -3.99 4.07
C ASN A 250 -31.74 -5.29 3.74
N ARG A 251 -32.41 -5.90 4.73
CA ARG A 251 -33.22 -7.11 4.51
C ARG A 251 -34.43 -6.84 3.62
N ALA A 252 -35.11 -5.72 3.80
CA ALA A 252 -36.23 -5.29 2.97
C ALA A 252 -35.81 -5.06 1.51
N ASP A 253 -34.61 -4.51 1.30
CA ASP A 253 -33.93 -4.38 0.00
C ASP A 253 -33.40 -5.71 -0.56
N LYS A 254 -33.81 -6.85 0.02
CA LYS A 254 -33.42 -8.21 -0.35
C LYS A 254 -31.92 -8.50 -0.22
N LYS A 255 -31.18 -7.69 0.54
CA LYS A 255 -29.80 -8.02 0.91
C LYS A 255 -29.83 -9.27 1.77
N ARG A 256 -29.10 -10.29 1.33
CA ARG A 256 -29.12 -11.60 1.98
C ARG A 256 -28.26 -11.64 3.23
N LEU A 257 -27.22 -10.84 3.34
CA LEU A 257 -26.29 -10.88 4.48
C LEU A 257 -26.08 -9.48 5.07
N ASN A 258 -25.65 -9.44 6.33
CA ASN A 258 -25.09 -8.23 6.92
C ASN A 258 -23.71 -8.50 7.51
N ILE A 259 -22.78 -7.55 7.35
CA ILE A 259 -21.43 -7.61 7.94
C ILE A 259 -21.22 -6.38 8.82
N ILE A 260 -20.86 -6.62 10.06
CA ILE A 260 -20.50 -5.60 11.05
C ILE A 260 -19.03 -5.82 11.42
N ILE A 261 -18.20 -4.80 11.26
CA ILE A 261 -16.78 -4.85 11.63
C ILE A 261 -16.59 -4.11 12.96
N VAL A 262 -15.96 -4.76 13.93
CA VAL A 262 -15.73 -4.22 15.28
C VAL A 262 -14.23 -4.24 15.55
N ALA A 263 -13.65 -3.07 15.82
CA ALA A 263 -12.27 -3.01 16.30
C ALA A 263 -12.18 -3.58 17.73
N GLU A 264 -11.07 -4.26 18.07
CA GLU A 264 -10.77 -4.70 19.45
C GLU A 264 -10.97 -3.59 20.49
N GLY A 265 -10.58 -2.36 20.13
CA GLY A 265 -10.67 -1.19 21.00
C GLY A 265 -12.02 -0.47 20.98
N ALA A 266 -13.06 -0.98 20.31
CA ALA A 266 -14.31 -0.25 20.13
C ALA A 266 -14.94 0.20 21.47
N ILE A 267 -15.34 1.46 21.53
CA ILE A 267 -15.91 2.12 22.72
C ILE A 267 -17.12 2.98 22.35
N ASP A 268 -17.96 3.28 23.34
CA ASP A 268 -19.03 4.30 23.25
C ASP A 268 -18.51 5.71 23.61
N GLN A 269 -19.39 6.73 23.56
CA GLN A 269 -19.05 8.12 23.92
C GLN A 269 -18.60 8.29 25.38
N ASN A 270 -18.83 7.29 26.23
CA ASN A 270 -18.46 7.26 27.63
C ASN A 270 -17.21 6.41 27.90
N ASN A 271 -16.48 6.01 26.86
CA ASN A 271 -15.32 5.12 26.91
C ASN A 271 -15.64 3.72 27.47
N LYS A 272 -16.91 3.28 27.40
CA LYS A 272 -17.29 1.92 27.74
C LYS A 272 -17.03 1.01 26.54
N PRO A 273 -16.38 -0.16 26.74
CA PRO A 273 -16.13 -1.11 25.65
C PRO A 273 -17.42 -1.59 24.99
N ILE A 274 -17.44 -1.59 23.66
CA ILE A 274 -18.51 -2.19 22.84
C ILE A 274 -18.01 -3.54 22.34
N THR A 275 -18.47 -4.62 22.97
CA THR A 275 -18.02 -5.98 22.64
C THR A 275 -18.79 -6.59 21.49
N THR A 276 -18.20 -7.55 20.80
CA THR A 276 -18.86 -8.28 19.70
C THR A 276 -20.08 -9.09 20.17
N GLU A 277 -20.07 -9.63 21.39
CA GLU A 277 -21.23 -10.31 21.98
C GLU A 277 -22.38 -9.33 22.27
N LEU A 278 -22.09 -8.09 22.74
CA LEU A 278 -23.12 -7.05 22.90
C LEU A 278 -23.84 -6.75 21.58
N ILE A 279 -23.08 -6.65 20.47
CA ILE A 279 -23.66 -6.42 19.13
C ILE A 279 -24.53 -7.60 18.70
N LYS A 280 -24.04 -8.82 18.90
CA LYS A 280 -24.79 -10.04 18.56
C LYS A 280 -26.10 -10.12 19.33
N ASP A 281 -26.06 -9.94 20.65
CA ASP A 281 -27.25 -9.98 21.51
C ASP A 281 -28.25 -8.89 21.13
N LEU A 282 -27.77 -7.69 20.78
CA LEU A 282 -28.59 -6.60 20.28
C LEU A 282 -29.32 -6.99 18.98
N VAL A 283 -28.59 -7.50 17.98
CA VAL A 283 -29.17 -7.90 16.69
C VAL A 283 -30.16 -9.06 16.86
N VAL A 284 -29.84 -10.05 17.68
CA VAL A 284 -30.73 -11.20 17.95
C VAL A 284 -32.00 -10.74 18.66
N ARG A 285 -31.88 -9.93 19.71
CA ARG A 285 -33.02 -9.47 20.52
C ARG A 285 -33.94 -8.53 19.74
N CYS A 286 -33.39 -7.58 18.98
CA CYS A 286 -34.17 -6.53 18.32
C CYS A 286 -34.69 -6.95 16.93
N LEU A 287 -33.96 -7.79 16.20
CA LEU A 287 -34.30 -8.15 14.81
C LEU A 287 -34.59 -9.64 14.60
N GLY A 288 -34.22 -10.51 15.54
CA GLY A 288 -34.38 -11.96 15.39
C GLY A 288 -33.50 -12.59 14.30
N PHE A 289 -32.46 -11.91 13.83
CA PHE A 289 -31.57 -12.43 12.77
C PHE A 289 -30.59 -13.49 13.34
N ASP A 290 -30.37 -14.59 12.60
CA ASP A 290 -29.29 -15.55 12.92
C ASP A 290 -27.93 -14.85 12.79
N THR A 291 -27.31 -14.62 13.95
CA THR A 291 -26.12 -13.77 14.09
C THR A 291 -24.96 -14.56 14.66
N ARG A 292 -23.79 -14.45 14.02
CA ARG A 292 -22.56 -15.14 14.41
C ARG A 292 -21.45 -14.14 14.65
N VAL A 293 -20.61 -14.44 15.64
CA VAL A 293 -19.39 -13.69 15.95
C VAL A 293 -18.20 -14.47 15.43
N THR A 294 -17.22 -13.78 14.88
CA THR A 294 -15.91 -14.36 14.52
C THR A 294 -14.81 -13.40 14.96
N ILE A 295 -13.97 -13.87 15.88
CA ILE A 295 -12.79 -13.15 16.32
C ILE A 295 -11.63 -13.64 15.47
N LEU A 296 -11.10 -12.79 14.58
CA LEU A 296 -10.03 -13.20 13.65
C LEU A 296 -8.72 -13.50 14.39
N GLY A 297 -8.46 -12.75 15.46
CA GLY A 297 -7.25 -12.90 16.27
C GLY A 297 -5.96 -12.82 15.45
N HIS A 298 -5.00 -13.69 15.78
CA HIS A 298 -3.63 -13.62 15.26
C HIS A 298 -3.46 -14.05 13.79
N VAL A 299 -4.51 -14.53 13.12
CA VAL A 299 -4.47 -14.75 11.66
C VAL A 299 -4.07 -13.46 10.93
N GLN A 300 -4.42 -12.31 11.51
CA GLN A 300 -4.11 -10.97 11.00
C GLN A 300 -2.61 -10.62 11.02
N ARG A 301 -1.81 -11.27 11.88
CA ARG A 301 -0.33 -11.11 11.94
C ARG A 301 0.41 -12.16 11.12
N GLY A 302 -0.27 -13.27 10.80
CA GLY A 302 0.28 -14.39 10.06
C GLY A 302 0.21 -14.23 8.54
N GLY A 303 0.67 -15.26 7.84
CA GLY A 303 0.69 -15.29 6.37
C GLY A 303 1.89 -14.57 5.77
N THR A 304 1.91 -14.54 4.44
CA THR A 304 3.00 -13.98 3.64
C THR A 304 2.82 -12.46 3.47
N PRO A 305 3.90 -11.65 3.47
CA PRO A 305 3.78 -10.21 3.22
C PRO A 305 3.25 -9.93 1.82
N SER A 306 2.32 -8.98 1.70
CA SER A 306 1.79 -8.50 0.43
C SER A 306 2.87 -7.83 -0.41
N ALA A 307 2.62 -7.66 -1.72
CA ALA A 307 3.54 -6.94 -2.59
C ALA A 307 3.86 -5.55 -2.03
N PHE A 308 2.83 -4.81 -1.58
CA PHE A 308 2.96 -3.49 -0.99
C PHE A 308 3.92 -3.47 0.21
N ASP A 309 3.71 -4.35 1.20
CA ASP A 309 4.55 -4.36 2.41
C ASP A 309 5.99 -4.78 2.12
N ARG A 310 6.23 -5.67 1.15
CA ARG A 310 7.61 -6.02 0.73
C ARG A 310 8.33 -4.83 0.12
N ILE A 311 7.66 -4.07 -0.74
CA ILE A 311 8.23 -2.90 -1.41
C ILE A 311 8.44 -1.78 -0.40
N LEU A 312 7.45 -1.51 0.44
CA LEU A 312 7.51 -0.51 1.51
C LEU A 312 8.69 -0.79 2.44
N ALA A 313 8.75 -1.99 3.00
CA ALA A 313 9.82 -2.40 3.90
C ALA A 313 11.19 -2.37 3.23
N SER A 314 11.29 -2.78 1.95
CA SER A 314 12.56 -2.74 1.21
C SER A 314 13.05 -1.31 0.98
N ARG A 315 12.14 -0.39 0.62
CA ARG A 315 12.47 1.03 0.43
C ARG A 315 12.92 1.67 1.75
N MET A 316 12.16 1.44 2.82
CA MET A 316 12.46 2.03 4.12
C MET A 316 13.74 1.46 4.75
N GLY A 317 14.04 0.16 4.54
CA GLY A 317 15.30 -0.43 5.02
C GLY A 317 16.54 0.14 4.33
N VAL A 318 16.44 0.46 3.03
CA VAL A 318 17.53 1.16 2.33
C VAL A 318 17.69 2.58 2.84
N GLU A 319 16.59 3.32 2.98
CA GLU A 319 16.61 4.68 3.51
C GLU A 319 17.10 4.73 4.97
N ALA A 320 16.83 3.71 5.77
CA ALA A 320 17.30 3.64 7.16
C ALA A 320 18.83 3.53 7.24
N VAL A 321 19.45 2.75 6.35
CA VAL A 321 20.91 2.67 6.28
C VAL A 321 21.50 4.00 5.82
N LEU A 322 20.89 4.65 4.83
CA LEU A 322 21.29 5.99 4.40
C LEU A 322 21.23 6.99 5.55
N ALA A 323 20.13 7.03 6.28
CA ALA A 323 19.94 7.89 7.44
C ALA A 323 21.00 7.64 8.53
N LEU A 324 21.35 6.38 8.80
CA LEU A 324 22.41 6.04 9.76
C LEU A 324 23.80 6.50 9.29
N LEU A 325 24.10 6.38 8.00
CA LEU A 325 25.40 6.79 7.47
C LEU A 325 25.58 8.31 7.44
N GLU A 326 24.50 9.05 7.17
CA GLU A 326 24.46 10.52 7.13
C GLU A 326 24.30 11.16 8.51
N ALA A 327 23.94 10.38 9.53
CA ALA A 327 23.79 10.87 10.89
C ALA A 327 25.12 11.41 11.44
N SER A 328 25.02 12.56 12.10
CA SER A 328 26.09 13.17 12.90
C SER A 328 25.67 13.22 14.38
N PRO A 329 26.58 13.48 15.34
CA PRO A 329 26.24 13.54 16.76
C PRO A 329 25.12 14.54 17.10
N GLY A 330 24.97 15.61 16.32
CA GLY A 330 23.89 16.60 16.48
C GLY A 330 22.57 16.22 15.80
N THR A 331 22.53 15.13 15.02
CA THR A 331 21.31 14.70 14.32
C THR A 331 20.41 13.94 15.29
N PRO A 332 19.14 14.34 15.46
CA PRO A 332 18.21 13.59 16.31
C PRO A 332 17.90 12.22 15.70
N ALA A 333 17.58 11.24 16.55
CA ALA A 333 17.01 9.98 16.10
C ALA A 333 15.77 10.24 15.24
N CYS A 334 15.66 9.53 14.14
CA CYS A 334 14.58 9.68 13.18
C CYS A 334 13.85 8.36 12.95
N VAL A 335 12.63 8.47 12.44
CA VAL A 335 11.84 7.37 11.91
C VAL A 335 11.78 7.52 10.40
N VAL A 336 12.09 6.44 9.70
CA VAL A 336 11.86 6.37 8.25
C VAL A 336 10.40 6.06 8.02
N SER A 337 9.76 6.89 7.21
CA SER A 337 8.33 6.89 6.96
C SER A 337 8.05 7.01 5.46
N LEU A 338 6.81 6.69 5.07
CA LEU A 338 6.30 6.97 3.72
C LEU A 338 5.26 8.10 3.81
N CYS A 339 5.51 9.20 3.12
CA CYS A 339 4.58 10.32 2.97
C CYS A 339 4.40 10.61 1.48
N GLY A 340 3.17 10.56 0.96
CA GLY A 340 2.89 10.86 -0.44
C GLY A 340 3.66 9.97 -1.44
N ASN A 341 3.86 8.70 -1.09
CA ASN A 341 4.67 7.73 -1.84
C ASN A 341 6.18 8.11 -1.96
N GLN A 342 6.68 8.99 -1.09
CA GLN A 342 8.10 9.31 -0.95
C GLN A 342 8.61 8.88 0.44
N ALA A 343 9.87 8.47 0.49
CA ALA A 343 10.50 8.13 1.77
C ALA A 343 10.95 9.42 2.45
N VAL A 344 10.55 9.62 3.70
CA VAL A 344 10.87 10.80 4.50
C VAL A 344 11.43 10.39 5.85
N ARG A 345 12.23 11.27 6.46
CA ARG A 345 12.81 11.08 7.78
C ARG A 345 12.17 12.05 8.75
N LEU A 346 11.52 11.55 9.79
CA LEU A 346 10.84 12.38 10.78
C LEU A 346 11.51 12.25 12.14
N PRO A 347 11.60 13.32 12.96
CA PRO A 347 12.07 13.22 14.33
C PRO A 347 11.26 12.20 15.12
N LEU A 348 11.95 11.22 15.69
CA LEU A 348 11.32 10.10 16.39
C LEU A 348 10.42 10.59 17.54
N MET A 349 10.92 11.56 18.33
CA MET A 349 10.19 12.07 19.49
C MET A 349 8.91 12.82 19.14
N GLU A 350 8.90 13.56 18.03
CA GLU A 350 7.69 14.24 17.57
C GLU A 350 6.61 13.21 17.20
N CYS A 351 7.00 12.12 16.52
CA CYS A 351 6.07 11.06 16.13
C CYS A 351 5.48 10.31 17.34
N VAL A 352 6.33 9.96 18.31
CA VAL A 352 5.90 9.28 19.55
C VAL A 352 4.96 10.18 20.37
N GLN A 353 5.31 11.46 20.54
CA GLN A 353 4.48 12.41 21.27
C GLN A 353 3.10 12.57 20.62
N MET A 354 3.03 12.71 19.30
CA MET A 354 1.76 12.79 18.58
C MET A 354 0.91 11.53 18.73
N THR A 355 1.54 10.35 18.76
CA THR A 355 0.84 9.07 18.95
C THR A 355 0.19 9.00 20.34
N GLN A 356 0.89 9.47 21.38
CA GLN A 356 0.37 9.58 22.74
C GLN A 356 -0.74 10.63 22.86
N GLU A 357 -0.62 11.75 22.14
CA GLU A 357 -1.66 12.79 22.08
C GLU A 357 -2.99 12.25 21.53
N VAL A 358 -2.98 11.28 20.60
CA VAL A 358 -4.20 10.64 20.12
C VAL A 358 -4.90 9.87 21.24
N GLN A 359 -4.15 9.06 21.99
CA GLN A 359 -4.73 8.29 23.11
C GLN A 359 -5.30 9.25 24.16
N LYS A 360 -4.55 10.29 24.51
CA LYS A 360 -5.00 11.33 25.44
C LYS A 360 -6.30 12.00 24.96
N ALA A 361 -6.40 12.33 23.67
CA ALA A 361 -7.60 12.92 23.11
C ALA A 361 -8.81 11.96 23.24
N MET A 362 -8.62 10.66 23.05
CA MET A 362 -9.68 9.66 23.24
C MET A 362 -10.08 9.49 24.71
N ASP A 363 -9.11 9.44 25.62
CA ASP A 363 -9.36 9.35 27.07
C ASP A 363 -10.14 10.57 27.59
N GLU A 364 -9.81 11.75 27.07
CA GLU A 364 -10.46 13.03 27.38
C GLU A 364 -11.73 13.29 26.52
N LYS A 365 -12.22 12.27 25.79
CA LYS A 365 -13.45 12.29 24.97
C LYS A 365 -13.46 13.34 23.84
N ARG A 366 -12.29 13.76 23.38
CA ARG A 366 -12.08 14.67 22.23
C ARG A 366 -11.89 13.87 20.93
N PHE A 367 -12.89 13.10 20.54
CA PHE A 367 -12.81 12.18 19.40
C PHE A 367 -12.56 12.86 18.05
N GLU A 368 -13.10 14.06 17.82
CA GLU A 368 -12.83 14.81 16.59
C GLU A 368 -11.35 15.20 16.46
N GLU A 369 -10.69 15.50 17.59
CA GLU A 369 -9.26 15.76 17.63
C GLU A 369 -8.47 14.48 17.37
N ALA A 370 -8.87 13.36 17.97
CA ALA A 370 -8.25 12.06 17.73
C ALA A 370 -8.25 11.67 16.23
N VAL A 371 -9.38 11.87 15.53
CA VAL A 371 -9.48 11.65 14.07
C VAL A 371 -8.51 12.54 13.29
N LYS A 372 -8.38 13.82 13.68
CA LYS A 372 -7.45 14.77 13.02
C LYS A 372 -5.99 14.39 13.26
N LEU A 373 -5.65 13.98 14.48
CA LEU A 373 -4.29 13.57 14.85
C LEU A 373 -3.86 12.29 14.13
N ARG A 374 -4.78 11.34 13.85
CA ARG A 374 -4.52 10.19 12.96
C ARG A 374 -4.19 10.60 11.52
N GLY A 375 -4.55 11.81 11.12
CA GLY A 375 -4.17 12.40 9.84
C GLY A 375 -5.24 12.30 8.75
N ARG A 376 -4.99 13.04 7.66
CA ARG A 376 -5.95 13.21 6.55
C ARG A 376 -6.32 11.91 5.86
N SER A 377 -5.42 10.92 5.82
CA SER A 377 -5.72 9.62 5.21
C SER A 377 -6.85 8.91 5.96
N PHE A 378 -6.76 8.87 7.30
CA PHE A 378 -7.78 8.30 8.19
C PHE A 378 -9.12 9.03 8.03
N GLU A 379 -9.11 10.35 8.12
CA GLU A 379 -10.30 11.19 7.97
C GLU A 379 -10.99 10.98 6.61
N ASN A 380 -10.21 10.90 5.53
CA ASN A 380 -10.73 10.63 4.18
C ASN A 380 -11.37 9.25 4.07
N ASN A 381 -10.77 8.21 4.66
CA ASN A 381 -11.35 6.87 4.71
C ASN A 381 -12.69 6.90 5.47
N LEU A 382 -12.74 7.60 6.61
CA LEU A 382 -13.91 7.71 7.46
C LEU A 382 -15.06 8.45 6.76
N ASN A 383 -14.76 9.58 6.13
CA ASN A 383 -15.75 10.36 5.39
C ASN A 383 -16.29 9.58 4.19
N THR A 384 -15.42 8.85 3.47
CA THR A 384 -15.84 7.99 2.34
C THR A 384 -16.75 6.86 2.84
N TYR A 385 -16.40 6.21 3.95
CA TYR A 385 -17.24 5.17 4.56
C TYR A 385 -18.63 5.69 4.92
N LYS A 386 -18.70 6.85 5.61
CA LYS A 386 -19.98 7.49 5.98
C LYS A 386 -20.87 7.72 4.76
N LEU A 387 -20.30 8.26 3.69
CA LEU A 387 -21.01 8.55 2.43
C LEU A 387 -21.58 7.30 1.74
N LEU A 388 -20.92 6.15 1.89
CA LEU A 388 -21.27 4.91 1.18
C LEU A 388 -22.14 3.95 1.99
N SER A 389 -22.07 4.03 3.32
CA SER A 389 -22.79 3.13 4.23
C SER A 389 -24.10 3.73 4.74
N HIS A 390 -24.13 5.05 5.00
CA HIS A 390 -25.35 5.73 5.46
C HIS A 390 -26.09 6.35 4.28
N ARG A 391 -27.25 5.77 3.94
CA ARG A 391 -28.21 6.39 3.01
C ARG A 391 -29.12 7.28 3.84
N LYS A 392 -29.19 8.58 3.52
CA LYS A 392 -30.25 9.45 4.04
C LYS A 392 -31.58 9.03 3.43
N ILE A 393 -32.68 9.23 4.15
CA ILE A 393 -34.03 8.95 3.65
C ILE A 393 -34.25 9.76 2.36
N ASP A 394 -34.95 9.20 1.37
CA ASP A 394 -35.13 9.84 0.06
C ASP A 394 -35.77 11.25 0.13
N ALA A 395 -36.52 11.52 1.20
CA ALA A 395 -37.09 12.85 1.48
C ALA A 395 -36.03 13.90 1.87
N GLU A 396 -34.89 13.47 2.42
CA GLU A 396 -33.78 14.32 2.88
C GLU A 396 -32.66 14.46 1.84
N LEU A 397 -32.70 13.64 0.77
CA LEU A 397 -31.73 13.75 -0.30
C LEU A 397 -31.97 15.04 -1.10
N PRO A 398 -30.91 15.79 -1.44
CA PRO A 398 -31.06 16.92 -2.34
C PRO A 398 -31.64 16.40 -3.67
N ARG A 399 -32.69 17.02 -4.20
CA ARG A 399 -33.21 16.65 -5.51
C ARG A 399 -32.43 17.37 -6.59
N SER A 400 -31.68 16.62 -7.39
CA SER A 400 -31.02 17.12 -8.59
C SER A 400 -31.70 16.52 -9.82
N SER A 401 -31.89 17.34 -10.85
CA SER A 401 -32.42 16.89 -12.16
C SER A 401 -31.32 16.42 -13.12
N PHE A 402 -30.13 16.10 -12.61
CA PHE A 402 -28.98 15.74 -13.43
C PHE A 402 -28.84 14.23 -13.60
N ASN A 403 -28.63 13.81 -14.85
CA ASN A 403 -28.36 12.44 -15.23
C ASN A 403 -26.85 12.26 -15.44
N VAL A 404 -26.24 11.30 -14.74
CA VAL A 404 -24.80 11.01 -14.84
C VAL A 404 -24.59 9.59 -15.33
N ALA A 405 -23.80 9.42 -16.40
CA ALA A 405 -23.47 8.11 -16.95
C ALA A 405 -22.13 7.60 -16.42
N VAL A 406 -22.07 6.32 -16.06
CA VAL A 406 -20.86 5.59 -15.63
C VAL A 406 -20.59 4.44 -16.60
N LEU A 407 -19.35 4.31 -17.05
CA LEU A 407 -18.94 3.24 -17.96
C LEU A 407 -17.49 2.79 -17.75
N ASN A 408 -17.23 1.53 -18.12
CA ASN A 408 -15.89 0.95 -18.07
C ASN A 408 -15.29 0.83 -19.47
N VAL A 409 -14.03 1.23 -19.63
CA VAL A 409 -13.34 1.24 -20.94
C VAL A 409 -11.92 0.68 -20.81
N GLY A 410 -11.52 -0.17 -21.75
CA GLY A 410 -10.21 -0.82 -21.79
C GLY A 410 -10.29 -2.32 -21.47
N ALA A 411 -9.17 -2.89 -21.03
CA ALA A 411 -9.15 -4.26 -20.52
C ALA A 411 -9.73 -4.33 -19.10
N PRO A 412 -10.27 -5.48 -18.66
CA PRO A 412 -10.71 -5.66 -17.28
C PRO A 412 -9.59 -5.41 -16.27
N ALA A 413 -9.92 -4.73 -15.17
CA ALA A 413 -9.03 -4.49 -14.05
C ALA A 413 -9.77 -4.75 -12.73
N ALA A 414 -9.15 -5.48 -11.82
CA ALA A 414 -9.73 -5.76 -10.51
C ALA A 414 -9.92 -4.45 -9.73
N GLY A 415 -11.15 -4.18 -9.30
CA GLY A 415 -11.53 -2.93 -8.60
C GLY A 415 -12.41 -1.99 -9.43
N MET A 416 -12.62 -2.26 -10.73
CA MET A 416 -13.60 -1.52 -11.56
C MET A 416 -15.01 -1.55 -10.92
N ASN A 417 -15.46 -2.71 -10.44
CA ASN A 417 -16.78 -2.84 -9.81
C ASN A 417 -16.89 -2.04 -8.49
N ALA A 418 -15.82 -2.02 -7.69
CA ALA A 418 -15.75 -1.20 -6.47
C ALA A 418 -15.87 0.30 -6.79
N ALA A 419 -15.19 0.75 -7.85
CA ALA A 419 -15.28 2.12 -8.35
C ALA A 419 -16.68 2.46 -8.86
N VAL A 420 -17.30 1.60 -9.67
CA VAL A 420 -18.70 1.79 -10.14
C VAL A 420 -19.66 1.88 -8.95
N ARG A 421 -19.57 0.95 -7.99
CA ARG A 421 -20.39 0.97 -6.77
C ARG A 421 -20.29 2.29 -6.04
N SER A 422 -19.06 2.76 -5.84
CA SER A 422 -18.80 4.01 -5.13
C SER A 422 -19.38 5.22 -5.87
N ALA A 423 -19.14 5.31 -7.19
CA ALA A 423 -19.67 6.38 -8.02
C ALA A 423 -21.20 6.44 -8.01
N VAL A 424 -21.86 5.29 -8.17
CA VAL A 424 -23.33 5.19 -8.17
C VAL A 424 -23.90 5.65 -6.84
N ARG A 425 -23.37 5.12 -5.72
CA ARG A 425 -23.85 5.48 -4.38
C ARG A 425 -23.64 6.95 -4.06
N VAL A 426 -22.46 7.50 -4.33
CA VAL A 426 -22.19 8.92 -4.10
C VAL A 426 -23.06 9.81 -4.97
N GLY A 427 -23.26 9.45 -6.25
CA GLY A 427 -24.11 10.22 -7.15
C GLY A 427 -25.58 10.26 -6.66
N ILE A 428 -26.11 9.13 -6.19
CA ILE A 428 -27.46 9.06 -5.61
C ILE A 428 -27.54 9.91 -4.33
N THR A 429 -26.53 9.86 -3.47
CA THR A 429 -26.46 10.70 -2.25
C THR A 429 -26.40 12.20 -2.58
N GLU A 430 -25.80 12.58 -3.71
CA GLU A 430 -25.78 13.95 -4.23
C GLU A 430 -27.06 14.34 -5.00
N GLY A 431 -28.00 13.40 -5.15
CA GLY A 431 -29.32 13.64 -5.74
C GLY A 431 -29.44 13.36 -7.23
N HIS A 432 -28.41 12.81 -7.85
CA HIS A 432 -28.37 12.58 -9.30
C HIS A 432 -29.10 11.29 -9.68
N THR A 433 -29.57 11.22 -10.94
CA THR A 433 -30.02 9.97 -11.55
C THR A 433 -28.85 9.32 -12.26
N LEU A 434 -28.58 8.05 -11.97
CA LEU A 434 -27.37 7.37 -12.44
C LEU A 434 -27.73 6.40 -13.56
N PHE A 435 -26.92 6.43 -14.62
CA PHE A 435 -27.02 5.50 -15.74
C PHE A 435 -25.76 4.67 -15.86
N ALA A 436 -25.92 3.36 -15.96
CA ALA A 436 -24.87 2.43 -16.32
C ALA A 436 -24.87 2.22 -17.83
N VAL A 437 -23.72 2.39 -18.47
CA VAL A 437 -23.51 2.05 -19.88
C VAL A 437 -22.74 0.76 -19.96
N ASN A 438 -23.32 -0.23 -20.62
CA ASN A 438 -22.69 -1.54 -20.77
C ASN A 438 -21.68 -1.55 -21.92
N ASP A 439 -20.67 -2.42 -21.84
CA ASP A 439 -19.69 -2.68 -22.91
C ASP A 439 -18.95 -1.44 -23.46
N GLY A 440 -18.70 -0.45 -22.58
CA GLY A 440 -17.92 0.74 -22.90
C GLY A 440 -18.52 1.58 -24.03
N PHE A 441 -17.67 2.19 -24.86
CA PHE A 441 -18.14 3.04 -25.97
C PHE A 441 -18.90 2.27 -27.05
N GLU A 442 -18.66 0.96 -27.19
CA GLU A 442 -19.37 0.12 -28.14
C GLU A 442 -20.84 -0.01 -27.75
N GLY A 443 -21.12 -0.43 -26.50
CA GLY A 443 -22.49 -0.49 -26.01
C GLY A 443 -23.13 0.88 -25.88
N PHE A 444 -22.35 1.94 -25.58
CA PHE A 444 -22.83 3.32 -25.62
C PHE A 444 -23.39 3.66 -27.01
N SER A 445 -22.64 3.40 -28.09
CA SER A 445 -23.11 3.68 -29.46
C SER A 445 -24.33 2.86 -29.88
N LYS A 446 -24.61 1.75 -29.19
CA LYS A 446 -25.76 0.86 -29.40
C LYS A 446 -26.94 1.18 -28.47
N GLY A 447 -26.84 2.20 -27.62
CA GLY A 447 -27.89 2.57 -26.66
C GLY A 447 -28.08 1.57 -25.52
N GLN A 448 -27.04 0.81 -25.16
CA GLN A 448 -27.08 -0.13 -24.03
C GLN A 448 -26.90 0.61 -22.69
N ILE A 449 -27.85 1.48 -22.39
CA ILE A 449 -27.85 2.38 -21.24
C ILE A 449 -29.03 2.03 -20.36
N LYS A 450 -28.80 1.88 -19.05
CA LYS A 450 -29.87 1.57 -18.09
C LYS A 450 -29.69 2.40 -16.83
N GLU A 451 -30.79 2.88 -16.26
CA GLU A 451 -30.77 3.47 -14.92
C GLU A 451 -30.27 2.43 -13.90
N ILE A 452 -29.37 2.85 -13.02
CA ILE A 452 -28.78 2.00 -11.98
C ILE A 452 -29.09 2.58 -10.60
N LYS A 453 -29.60 1.72 -9.71
CA LYS A 453 -30.08 2.09 -8.38
C LYS A 453 -29.10 1.64 -7.30
N TRP A 454 -29.33 2.13 -6.07
CA TRP A 454 -28.51 1.84 -4.91
C TRP A 454 -28.31 0.33 -4.64
N GLY A 455 -29.40 -0.45 -4.76
CA GLY A 455 -29.39 -1.89 -4.54
C GLY A 455 -28.66 -2.68 -5.63
N ASP A 456 -28.63 -2.17 -6.86
CA ASP A 456 -28.05 -2.87 -8.03
C ASP A 456 -26.54 -3.07 -7.89
N VAL A 457 -25.85 -2.17 -7.18
CA VAL A 457 -24.40 -2.21 -6.92
C VAL A 457 -24.04 -2.82 -5.57
N GLY A 458 -25.00 -3.45 -4.89
CA GLY A 458 -24.78 -4.16 -3.63
C GLY A 458 -23.84 -5.36 -3.82
N GLY A 459 -22.80 -5.48 -2.98
CA GLY A 459 -21.86 -6.61 -3.02
C GLY A 459 -20.77 -6.53 -4.10
N TRP A 460 -20.70 -5.43 -4.87
CA TRP A 460 -19.74 -5.27 -5.97
C TRP A 460 -18.29 -4.99 -5.51
N THR A 461 -18.07 -4.62 -4.25
CA THR A 461 -16.75 -4.18 -3.75
C THR A 461 -15.67 -5.26 -3.94
N GLY A 462 -15.99 -6.53 -3.64
CA GLY A 462 -15.05 -7.65 -3.75
C GLY A 462 -15.08 -8.39 -5.09
N GLN A 463 -15.80 -7.89 -6.10
CA GLN A 463 -15.97 -8.58 -7.37
C GLN A 463 -14.88 -8.18 -8.38
N GLY A 464 -14.20 -9.18 -8.95
CA GLY A 464 -13.24 -9.02 -10.03
C GLY A 464 -13.89 -8.65 -11.38
N GLY A 465 -13.05 -8.31 -12.37
CA GLY A 465 -13.51 -8.00 -13.73
C GLY A 465 -14.37 -6.74 -13.83
N SER A 466 -15.33 -6.75 -14.76
CA SER A 466 -16.28 -5.64 -14.99
C SER A 466 -17.71 -6.18 -15.18
N LEU A 467 -18.61 -5.90 -14.23
CA LEU A 467 -20.02 -6.29 -14.30
C LEU A 467 -20.82 -5.49 -15.32
N LEU A 468 -20.37 -4.28 -15.66
CA LEU A 468 -20.92 -3.49 -16.77
C LEU A 468 -20.43 -4.00 -18.14
N GLY A 469 -19.46 -4.91 -18.18
CA GLY A 469 -18.68 -5.17 -19.38
C GLY A 469 -17.66 -4.05 -19.63
N THR A 470 -16.64 -4.33 -20.42
CA THR A 470 -15.62 -3.33 -20.79
C THR A 470 -15.00 -3.74 -22.12
N LYS A 471 -14.69 -2.74 -22.96
CA LYS A 471 -14.14 -2.93 -24.31
C LYS A 471 -13.03 -1.93 -24.57
N ARG A 472 -12.06 -2.30 -25.42
CA ARG A 472 -10.98 -1.42 -25.89
C ARG A 472 -11.41 -0.51 -27.05
N THR A 473 -12.64 -0.62 -27.51
CA THR A 473 -13.19 0.16 -28.63
C THR A 473 -13.18 1.66 -28.32
N LEU A 474 -12.64 2.46 -29.24
CA LEU A 474 -12.58 3.92 -29.12
C LEU A 474 -13.82 4.59 -29.73
N PRO A 475 -14.22 5.78 -29.24
CA PRO A 475 -15.44 6.44 -29.69
C PRO A 475 -15.35 7.09 -31.08
N ALA A 476 -14.17 7.36 -31.64
CA ALA A 476 -13.98 8.10 -32.90
C ALA A 476 -14.91 7.70 -34.06
N LYS A 477 -15.16 6.40 -34.26
CA LYS A 477 -16.01 5.90 -35.37
C LYS A 477 -17.51 5.99 -35.09
N HIS A 478 -17.90 6.31 -33.86
CA HIS A 478 -19.28 6.21 -33.37
C HIS A 478 -19.72 7.46 -32.60
N ILE A 479 -19.00 8.57 -32.74
CA ILE A 479 -19.27 9.82 -32.02
C ILE A 479 -20.71 10.30 -32.24
N ASP A 480 -21.18 10.30 -33.49
CA ASP A 480 -22.55 10.75 -33.82
C ASP A 480 -23.61 9.95 -33.04
N LYS A 481 -23.44 8.63 -32.98
CA LYS A 481 -24.34 7.72 -32.25
C LYS A 481 -24.24 7.93 -30.75
N ILE A 482 -23.04 8.13 -30.21
CA ILE A 482 -22.84 8.41 -28.78
C ILE A 482 -23.51 9.73 -28.40
N ALA A 483 -23.34 10.79 -29.20
CA ALA A 483 -24.01 12.07 -29.00
C ALA A 483 -25.53 11.93 -29.04
N GLU A 484 -26.06 11.17 -30.00
CA GLU A 484 -27.49 10.85 -30.06
C GLU A 484 -27.99 10.15 -28.78
N GLN A 485 -27.26 9.16 -28.27
CA GLN A 485 -27.64 8.46 -27.04
C GLN A 485 -27.57 9.35 -25.80
N MET A 486 -26.59 10.27 -25.74
CA MET A 486 -26.52 11.29 -24.69
C MET A 486 -27.73 12.23 -24.71
N ARG A 487 -28.20 12.62 -25.91
CA ARG A 487 -29.42 13.42 -26.08
C ARG A 487 -30.66 12.67 -25.64
N ILE A 488 -30.83 11.41 -26.07
CA ILE A 488 -32.00 10.58 -25.74
C ILE A 488 -32.14 10.40 -24.23
N HIS A 489 -31.04 10.13 -23.52
CA HIS A 489 -31.03 9.89 -22.08
C HIS A 489 -30.77 11.15 -21.26
N ASN A 490 -30.69 12.32 -21.91
CA ASN A 490 -30.38 13.62 -21.29
C ASN A 490 -29.14 13.58 -20.36
N ILE A 491 -28.06 12.93 -20.80
CA ILE A 491 -26.84 12.74 -19.99
C ILE A 491 -26.14 14.09 -19.77
N ASN A 492 -25.97 14.49 -18.52
CA ASN A 492 -25.38 15.77 -18.13
C ASN A 492 -23.94 15.67 -17.67
N ALA A 493 -23.40 14.47 -17.40
CA ALA A 493 -21.98 14.24 -17.12
C ALA A 493 -21.58 12.79 -17.37
N LEU A 494 -20.27 12.55 -17.57
CA LEU A 494 -19.69 11.23 -17.82
C LEU A 494 -18.57 10.92 -16.83
N LEU A 495 -18.63 9.75 -16.21
CA LEU A 495 -17.54 9.15 -15.44
C LEU A 495 -17.03 7.90 -16.15
N VAL A 496 -15.80 7.93 -16.64
CA VAL A 496 -15.15 6.80 -17.32
C VAL A 496 -14.15 6.14 -16.39
N ILE A 497 -14.31 4.85 -16.11
CA ILE A 497 -13.34 4.06 -15.32
C ILE A 497 -12.58 3.16 -16.29
N GLY A 498 -11.27 3.33 -16.41
CA GLY A 498 -10.58 2.59 -17.47
C GLY A 498 -9.11 2.83 -17.68
N GLY A 499 -8.60 2.16 -18.71
CA GLY A 499 -7.20 2.16 -19.10
C GLY A 499 -6.85 3.28 -20.08
N PHE A 500 -5.79 3.07 -20.86
CA PHE A 500 -5.32 4.07 -21.83
C PHE A 500 -6.35 4.35 -22.93
N GLU A 501 -7.20 3.37 -23.26
CA GLU A 501 -8.33 3.54 -24.17
C GLU A 501 -9.38 4.53 -23.64
N ALA A 502 -9.60 4.59 -22.32
CA ALA A 502 -10.48 5.60 -21.71
C ALA A 502 -9.88 7.01 -21.86
N TYR A 503 -8.57 7.13 -21.63
CA TYR A 503 -7.82 8.38 -21.80
C TYR A 503 -7.93 8.90 -23.24
N LEU A 504 -7.64 8.05 -24.23
CA LEU A 504 -7.79 8.39 -25.65
C LEU A 504 -9.23 8.71 -26.01
N GLY A 505 -10.19 7.91 -25.54
CA GLY A 505 -11.60 8.13 -25.83
C GLY A 505 -12.10 9.48 -25.33
N LEU A 506 -11.69 9.92 -24.14
CA LEU A 506 -12.03 11.25 -23.66
C LEU A 506 -11.39 12.38 -24.46
N LEU A 507 -10.16 12.20 -24.97
CA LEU A 507 -9.54 13.18 -25.87
C LEU A 507 -10.30 13.29 -27.19
N GLU A 508 -10.74 12.17 -27.75
CA GLU A 508 -11.57 12.12 -28.97
C GLU A 508 -12.92 12.81 -28.76
N LEU A 509 -13.62 12.51 -27.65
CA LEU A 509 -14.87 13.18 -27.30
C LEU A 509 -14.67 14.69 -27.07
N GLN A 510 -13.57 15.07 -26.42
CA GLN A 510 -13.23 16.48 -26.20
C GLN A 510 -13.00 17.22 -27.53
N ALA A 511 -12.29 16.62 -28.48
CA ALA A 511 -12.06 17.21 -29.81
C ALA A 511 -13.37 17.37 -30.61
N ALA A 512 -14.31 16.44 -30.42
CA ALA A 512 -15.60 16.45 -31.10
C ALA A 512 -16.65 17.40 -30.51
N ARG A 513 -16.37 18.05 -29.36
CA ARG A 513 -17.27 19.06 -28.76
C ARG A 513 -17.62 20.23 -29.70
N SER A 514 -16.73 20.56 -30.63
CA SER A 514 -16.98 21.59 -31.64
C SER A 514 -18.10 21.23 -32.62
N LYS A 515 -18.39 19.92 -32.77
CA LYS A 515 -19.40 19.39 -33.69
C LYS A 515 -20.67 18.92 -32.99
N HIS A 516 -20.57 18.51 -31.72
CA HIS A 516 -21.68 17.95 -30.94
C HIS A 516 -21.82 18.68 -29.60
N ALA A 517 -22.91 19.44 -29.45
CA ALA A 517 -23.21 20.15 -28.21
C ALA A 517 -23.47 19.19 -27.03
N GLU A 518 -23.93 17.97 -27.30
CA GLU A 518 -24.17 16.93 -26.30
C GLU A 518 -22.89 16.51 -25.56
N LEU A 519 -21.72 16.67 -26.20
CA LEU A 519 -20.42 16.36 -25.60
C LEU A 519 -19.90 17.50 -24.71
N CYS A 520 -20.56 18.65 -24.69
CA CYS A 520 -20.24 19.79 -23.84
C CYS A 520 -20.79 19.58 -22.42
N VAL A 521 -20.40 18.47 -21.80
CA VAL A 521 -20.71 18.10 -20.41
C VAL A 521 -19.43 17.80 -19.64
N PRO A 522 -19.43 17.88 -18.29
CA PRO A 522 -18.28 17.47 -17.49
C PRO A 522 -17.96 15.99 -17.75
N MET A 523 -16.69 15.71 -18.05
CA MET A 523 -16.18 14.35 -18.24
C MET A 523 -14.95 14.16 -17.39
N VAL A 524 -14.90 13.07 -16.63
CA VAL A 524 -13.75 12.73 -15.77
C VAL A 524 -13.43 11.25 -15.89
N MET A 525 -12.13 10.95 -15.81
CA MET A 525 -11.58 9.61 -15.84
C MET A 525 -11.10 9.17 -14.47
N VAL A 526 -11.32 7.90 -14.15
CA VAL A 526 -10.64 7.18 -13.07
C VAL A 526 -9.72 6.11 -13.70
N PRO A 527 -8.42 6.11 -13.40
CA PRO A 527 -7.46 5.16 -14.00
C PRO A 527 -7.65 3.75 -13.44
N ALA A 528 -7.96 2.80 -14.32
CA ALA A 528 -8.13 1.38 -14.01
C ALA A 528 -7.48 0.51 -15.09
N THR A 529 -6.34 -0.09 -14.75
CA THR A 529 -5.56 -0.99 -15.60
C THR A 529 -4.51 -1.69 -14.73
N VAL A 530 -4.12 -2.91 -15.09
CA VAL A 530 -2.99 -3.59 -14.44
C VAL A 530 -1.65 -2.94 -14.81
N SER A 531 -1.56 -2.32 -15.99
CA SER A 531 -0.30 -1.85 -16.56
C SER A 531 0.26 -0.59 -15.90
N ASN A 532 -0.56 0.14 -15.14
CA ASN A 532 -0.19 1.44 -14.56
C ASN A 532 0.45 2.42 -15.56
N ASN A 533 -0.16 2.51 -16.75
CA ASN A 533 0.36 3.28 -17.89
C ASN A 533 -0.45 4.54 -18.19
N ILE A 534 -1.23 5.03 -17.22
CA ILE A 534 -2.13 6.16 -17.44
C ILE A 534 -1.43 7.49 -17.14
N PRO A 535 -1.32 8.41 -18.11
CA PRO A 535 -0.70 9.71 -17.87
C PRO A 535 -1.41 10.51 -16.78
N GLY A 536 -0.63 11.10 -15.87
CA GLY A 536 -1.11 11.96 -14.81
C GLY A 536 -1.65 11.24 -13.57
N SER A 537 -1.42 9.92 -13.47
CA SER A 537 -1.63 9.18 -12.23
C SER A 537 -0.47 8.24 -11.97
N ASP A 538 0.05 8.27 -10.75
CA ASP A 538 1.15 7.38 -10.33
C ASP A 538 0.69 5.93 -10.14
N LEU A 539 -0.60 5.72 -9.93
CA LEU A 539 -1.22 4.43 -9.63
C LEU A 539 -2.53 4.28 -10.40
N SER A 540 -2.82 3.05 -10.83
CA SER A 540 -4.10 2.69 -11.44
C SER A 540 -4.74 1.52 -10.69
N ILE A 541 -6.07 1.54 -10.63
CA ILE A 541 -6.85 0.45 -10.03
C ILE A 541 -6.57 -0.85 -10.79
N GLY A 542 -6.25 -1.91 -10.06
CA GLY A 542 -5.94 -3.25 -10.54
C GLY A 542 -4.44 -3.57 -10.58
N ALA A 543 -3.57 -2.55 -10.45
CA ALA A 543 -2.13 -2.76 -10.51
C ALA A 543 -1.61 -3.48 -9.25
N ASP A 544 -2.15 -3.19 -8.07
CA ASP A 544 -1.74 -3.86 -6.83
C ASP A 544 -2.19 -5.33 -6.82
N THR A 545 -3.41 -5.62 -7.29
CA THR A 545 -3.90 -6.99 -7.48
C THR A 545 -2.96 -7.78 -8.41
N ALA A 546 -2.51 -7.15 -9.51
CA ALA A 546 -1.57 -7.77 -10.43
C ALA A 546 -0.19 -8.00 -9.81
N LEU A 547 0.31 -7.05 -9.01
CA LEU A 547 1.56 -7.20 -8.29
C LEU A 547 1.51 -8.35 -7.28
N ASN A 548 0.41 -8.52 -6.55
CA ASN A 548 0.22 -9.65 -5.65
C ASN A 548 0.15 -10.98 -6.42
N ALA A 549 -0.55 -11.04 -7.56
CA ALA A 549 -0.57 -12.23 -8.41
C ALA A 549 0.82 -12.62 -8.96
N ILE A 550 1.62 -11.63 -9.37
CA ILE A 550 3.03 -11.83 -9.79
C ILE A 550 3.86 -12.33 -8.61
N THR A 551 3.73 -11.67 -7.45
CA THR A 551 4.50 -11.97 -6.24
C THR A 551 4.24 -13.41 -5.76
N ASP A 552 2.97 -13.80 -5.66
CA ASP A 552 2.56 -15.15 -5.28
C ASP A 552 3.08 -16.21 -6.26
N THR A 553 3.01 -15.91 -7.56
CA THR A 553 3.50 -16.84 -8.59
C THR A 553 5.02 -17.00 -8.51
N CYS A 554 5.74 -15.89 -8.36
CA CYS A 554 7.18 -15.89 -8.16
C CYS A 554 7.59 -16.66 -6.91
N ASP A 555 6.85 -16.58 -5.81
CA ASP A 555 7.17 -17.32 -4.59
C ASP A 555 6.99 -18.83 -4.76
N ARG A 556 5.91 -19.27 -5.44
CA ARG A 556 5.72 -20.68 -5.81
C ARG A 556 6.83 -21.18 -6.74
N ILE A 557 7.24 -20.36 -7.70
CA ILE A 557 8.34 -20.67 -8.62
C ILE A 557 9.68 -20.75 -7.86
N LYS A 558 9.96 -19.81 -6.96
CA LYS A 558 11.17 -19.82 -6.13
C LYS A 558 11.23 -21.05 -5.22
N GLN A 559 10.10 -21.50 -4.71
CA GLN A 559 10.01 -22.74 -3.95
C GLN A 559 10.39 -23.96 -4.82
N SER A 560 9.88 -24.03 -6.05
CA SER A 560 10.26 -25.06 -7.03
C SER A 560 11.75 -25.00 -7.37
N ALA A 561 12.28 -23.81 -7.67
CA ALA A 561 13.70 -23.59 -8.00
C ALA A 561 14.62 -24.02 -6.85
N SER A 562 14.23 -23.73 -5.61
CA SER A 562 15.02 -24.07 -4.42
C SER A 562 15.07 -25.59 -4.17
N GLY A 563 14.01 -26.32 -4.55
CA GLY A 563 13.96 -27.78 -4.43
C GLY A 563 14.88 -28.49 -5.41
N THR A 564 14.93 -28.04 -6.68
CA THR A 564 15.81 -28.65 -7.69
C THR A 564 17.24 -28.14 -7.63
N LYS A 565 17.45 -26.94 -7.06
CA LYS A 565 18.70 -26.17 -7.09
C LYS A 565 19.18 -25.89 -8.51
N ARG A 566 20.16 -24.99 -8.63
CA ARG A 566 20.84 -24.60 -9.89
C ARG A 566 19.86 -24.36 -11.04
N ARG A 567 18.81 -23.58 -10.76
CA ARG A 567 17.75 -23.28 -11.73
C ARG A 567 17.44 -21.80 -11.79
N VAL A 568 17.29 -21.29 -13.01
CA VAL A 568 16.89 -19.91 -13.30
C VAL A 568 15.52 -19.90 -13.98
N PHE A 569 14.63 -19.03 -13.52
CA PHE A 569 13.33 -18.83 -14.15
C PHE A 569 13.29 -17.49 -14.89
N ILE A 570 12.87 -17.52 -16.15
CA ILE A 570 12.58 -16.34 -16.97
C ILE A 570 11.06 -16.19 -17.01
N ILE A 571 10.55 -15.11 -16.42
CA ILE A 571 9.12 -14.88 -16.25
C ILE A 571 8.70 -13.65 -17.06
N GLU A 572 7.78 -13.83 -17.99
CA GLU A 572 7.17 -12.72 -18.72
C GLU A 572 5.97 -12.14 -17.96
N THR A 573 5.98 -10.82 -17.77
CA THR A 573 4.91 -10.06 -17.11
C THR A 573 4.20 -9.13 -18.09
N MET A 574 2.92 -8.86 -17.82
CA MET A 574 2.14 -7.87 -18.58
C MET A 574 2.64 -6.44 -18.34
N GLY A 575 2.12 -5.49 -19.12
CA GLY A 575 2.37 -4.06 -18.95
C GLY A 575 2.28 -3.26 -20.25
N GLY A 576 2.12 -3.92 -21.40
CA GLY A 576 2.47 -3.37 -22.69
C GLY A 576 3.92 -2.92 -22.64
N TYR A 577 4.18 -1.67 -23.03
CA TYR A 577 5.49 -1.03 -22.91
C TYR A 577 5.77 -0.48 -21.51
N CYS A 578 4.82 -0.52 -20.56
CA CYS A 578 5.04 -0.03 -19.21
C CYS A 578 5.69 -1.12 -18.35
N GLY A 579 6.93 -0.89 -17.93
CA GLY A 579 7.72 -1.78 -17.09
C GLY A 579 7.35 -1.78 -15.60
N TYR A 580 6.23 -1.17 -15.20
CA TYR A 580 5.83 -1.04 -13.79
C TYR A 580 5.71 -2.40 -13.11
N LEU A 581 4.90 -3.31 -13.66
CA LEU A 581 4.68 -4.64 -13.09
C LEU A 581 5.97 -5.47 -13.05
N ALA A 582 6.80 -5.40 -14.10
CA ALA A 582 8.07 -6.11 -14.15
C ALA A 582 9.05 -5.60 -13.08
N THR A 583 9.21 -4.29 -12.96
CA THR A 583 10.16 -3.67 -12.01
C THR A 583 9.69 -3.82 -10.57
N VAL A 584 8.45 -3.45 -10.30
CA VAL A 584 7.90 -3.43 -8.94
C VAL A 584 7.61 -4.85 -8.46
N GLY A 585 7.11 -5.72 -9.34
CA GLY A 585 6.99 -7.16 -9.06
C GLY A 585 8.35 -7.82 -8.88
N GLY A 586 9.38 -7.41 -9.64
CA GLY A 586 10.76 -7.87 -9.46
C GLY A 586 11.33 -7.51 -8.09
N LEU A 587 11.09 -6.27 -7.63
CA LEU A 587 11.48 -5.84 -6.29
C LEU A 587 10.76 -6.65 -5.19
N ALA A 588 9.44 -6.85 -5.32
CA ALA A 588 8.63 -7.63 -4.36
C ALA A 588 8.97 -9.13 -4.35
N ALA A 589 9.36 -9.69 -5.50
CA ALA A 589 9.77 -11.08 -5.63
C ALA A 589 11.24 -11.31 -5.22
N GLY A 590 12.05 -10.25 -5.20
CA GLY A 590 13.50 -10.33 -5.03
C GLY A 590 14.18 -10.94 -6.26
N ALA A 591 13.74 -10.52 -7.44
CA ALA A 591 14.30 -10.92 -8.72
C ALA A 591 15.75 -10.43 -8.88
N ASP A 592 16.52 -11.21 -9.62
CA ASP A 592 17.91 -10.87 -9.97
C ASP A 592 17.97 -9.86 -11.11
N ALA A 593 17.00 -9.88 -12.02
CA ALA A 593 16.87 -8.88 -13.09
C ALA A 593 15.40 -8.65 -13.44
N ALA A 594 15.10 -7.45 -13.93
CA ALA A 594 13.83 -7.13 -14.57
C ALA A 594 14.09 -6.31 -15.83
N TYR A 595 13.84 -6.89 -17.00
CA TYR A 595 13.98 -6.23 -18.30
C TYR A 595 12.72 -5.45 -18.66
N ILE A 596 12.88 -4.17 -19.02
CA ILE A 596 11.79 -3.24 -19.30
C ILE A 596 12.08 -2.41 -20.54
N TYR A 597 11.04 -1.82 -21.13
CA TYR A 597 11.19 -0.98 -22.32
C TYR A 597 11.86 0.37 -21.98
N GLU A 598 11.58 0.92 -20.79
CA GLU A 598 12.06 2.23 -20.38
C GLU A 598 13.57 2.29 -20.08
N GLU A 599 14.21 1.15 -19.86
CA GLU A 599 15.65 1.01 -19.63
C GLU A 599 16.22 0.11 -20.74
N PRO A 600 16.77 0.70 -21.83
CA PRO A 600 17.37 -0.08 -22.91
C PRO A 600 18.46 -1.00 -22.40
N PHE A 601 18.52 -2.20 -22.97
CA PHE A 601 19.56 -3.19 -22.66
C PHE A 601 20.04 -3.85 -23.95
N ASP A 602 21.34 -4.14 -24.01
CA ASP A 602 21.96 -4.85 -25.14
C ASP A 602 22.45 -6.25 -24.73
N ILE A 603 23.13 -6.92 -25.66
CA ILE A 603 23.65 -8.27 -25.42
C ILE A 603 24.70 -8.33 -24.30
N ARG A 604 25.46 -7.25 -24.09
CA ARG A 604 26.47 -7.16 -23.02
C ARG A 604 25.80 -7.06 -21.66
N ASP A 605 24.68 -6.34 -21.56
CA ASP A 605 23.87 -6.30 -20.33
C ASP A 605 23.32 -7.69 -19.99
N LEU A 606 22.82 -8.42 -20.99
CA LEU A 606 22.34 -9.80 -20.79
C LEU A 606 23.49 -10.72 -20.34
N GLN A 607 24.64 -10.65 -21.00
CA GLN A 607 25.82 -11.44 -20.65
C GLN A 607 26.29 -11.15 -19.21
N SER A 608 26.36 -9.88 -18.81
CA SER A 608 26.71 -9.48 -17.44
C SER A 608 25.76 -10.08 -16.38
N ASN A 609 24.46 -10.12 -16.67
CA ASN A 609 23.50 -10.77 -15.76
C ASN A 609 23.68 -12.29 -15.69
N VAL A 610 24.05 -12.94 -16.80
CA VAL A 610 24.35 -14.38 -16.83
C VAL A 610 25.62 -14.70 -16.03
N GLU A 611 26.67 -13.92 -16.19
CA GLU A 611 27.92 -14.03 -15.41
C GLU A 611 27.63 -13.85 -13.91
N HIS A 612 26.83 -12.85 -13.55
CA HIS A 612 26.41 -12.63 -12.17
C HIS A 612 25.66 -13.83 -11.58
N LEU A 613 24.70 -14.40 -12.32
CA LEU A 613 24.00 -15.60 -11.89
C LEU A 613 24.92 -16.82 -11.81
N THR A 614 25.88 -16.94 -12.71
CA THR A 614 26.89 -18.00 -12.70
C THR A 614 27.72 -17.96 -11.42
N GLU A 615 28.19 -16.78 -11.01
CA GLU A 615 28.87 -16.59 -9.72
C GLU A 615 27.94 -16.83 -8.54
N LYS A 616 26.68 -16.39 -8.62
CA LYS A 616 25.67 -16.64 -7.59
C LYS A 616 25.45 -18.14 -7.36
N MET A 617 25.49 -18.99 -8.38
CA MET A 617 25.33 -20.44 -8.24
C MET A 617 26.48 -21.12 -7.49
N LYS A 618 27.63 -20.45 -7.33
CA LYS A 618 28.73 -20.95 -6.47
C LYS A 618 28.45 -20.75 -4.98
N THR A 619 27.50 -19.88 -4.64
CA THR A 619 27.06 -19.65 -3.26
C THR A 619 26.06 -20.72 -2.78
N SER A 620 25.58 -20.60 -1.55
CA SER A 620 24.49 -21.43 -1.02
C SER A 620 23.14 -21.17 -1.69
N ILE A 621 22.95 -20.02 -2.36
CA ILE A 621 21.68 -19.66 -3.01
C ILE A 621 21.73 -20.01 -4.49
N GLN A 622 21.44 -21.26 -4.78
CA GLN A 622 21.51 -21.82 -6.12
C GLN A 622 20.17 -21.67 -6.86
N ARG A 623 19.69 -20.44 -7.02
CA ARG A 623 18.49 -20.12 -7.80
C ARG A 623 18.59 -18.74 -8.44
N GLY A 624 17.96 -18.57 -9.59
CA GLY A 624 17.82 -17.27 -10.26
C GLY A 624 16.38 -16.97 -10.64
N LEU A 625 16.02 -15.69 -10.62
CA LEU A 625 14.72 -15.20 -11.06
C LEU A 625 14.89 -13.95 -11.92
N VAL A 626 14.42 -14.03 -13.16
CA VAL A 626 14.51 -12.96 -14.16
C VAL A 626 13.11 -12.63 -14.61
N LEU A 627 12.71 -11.37 -14.47
CA LEU A 627 11.45 -10.86 -15.01
C LEU A 627 11.70 -10.15 -16.34
N ARG A 628 10.75 -10.24 -17.25
CA ARG A 628 10.76 -9.58 -18.55
C ARG A 628 9.39 -8.96 -18.80
N ASN A 629 9.33 -7.66 -19.02
CA ASN A 629 8.12 -7.01 -19.52
C ASN A 629 7.85 -7.47 -20.97
N GLU A 630 6.59 -7.78 -21.28
CA GLU A 630 6.18 -8.37 -22.57
C GLU A 630 6.71 -7.65 -23.82
N ASN A 631 6.75 -6.30 -23.79
CA ASN A 631 7.19 -5.47 -24.91
C ASN A 631 8.51 -4.72 -24.64
N CYS A 632 9.40 -5.26 -23.80
CA CYS A 632 10.67 -4.59 -23.49
C CYS A 632 11.63 -4.51 -24.68
N SER A 633 11.56 -5.46 -25.62
CA SER A 633 12.39 -5.52 -26.83
C SER A 633 11.71 -6.39 -27.87
N GLU A 634 11.75 -5.96 -29.14
CA GLU A 634 11.22 -6.72 -30.28
C GLU A 634 12.09 -7.96 -30.60
N ASN A 635 13.41 -7.85 -30.42
CA ASN A 635 14.37 -8.90 -30.77
C ASN A 635 14.68 -9.81 -29.58
N TYR A 636 14.86 -9.23 -28.40
CA TYR A 636 15.17 -9.98 -27.17
C TYR A 636 13.88 -10.45 -26.52
N THR A 637 13.25 -11.42 -27.18
CA THR A 637 12.02 -12.07 -26.72
C THR A 637 12.28 -12.92 -25.47
N THR A 638 11.21 -13.35 -24.80
CA THR A 638 11.29 -14.31 -23.69
C THR A 638 12.04 -15.58 -24.09
N ASP A 639 11.86 -16.02 -25.34
CA ASP A 639 12.49 -17.22 -25.88
C ASP A 639 13.97 -17.00 -26.15
N PHE A 640 14.34 -15.84 -26.69
CA PHE A 640 15.74 -15.46 -26.88
C PHE A 640 16.49 -15.41 -25.54
N ILE A 641 15.94 -14.72 -24.53
CA ILE A 641 16.59 -14.61 -23.21
C ILE A 641 16.68 -15.99 -22.55
N TYR A 642 15.63 -16.81 -22.65
CA TYR A 642 15.64 -18.18 -22.17
C TYR A 642 16.75 -19.03 -22.82
N GLN A 643 16.89 -18.95 -24.15
CA GLN A 643 17.92 -19.69 -24.90
C GLN A 643 19.31 -19.23 -24.51
N LEU A 644 19.55 -17.91 -24.46
CA LEU A 644 20.83 -17.33 -24.06
C LEU A 644 21.27 -17.82 -22.67
N TYR A 645 20.38 -17.69 -21.67
CA TYR A 645 20.68 -18.11 -20.31
C TYR A 645 20.87 -19.63 -20.20
N SER A 646 20.14 -20.42 -20.99
CA SER A 646 20.29 -21.88 -21.02
C SER A 646 21.62 -22.31 -21.62
N GLU A 647 22.09 -21.63 -22.65
CA GLU A 647 23.31 -21.96 -23.37
C GLU A 647 24.55 -21.55 -22.56
N GLU A 648 24.61 -20.30 -22.13
CA GLU A 648 25.72 -19.76 -21.35
C GLU A 648 25.76 -20.34 -19.92
N GLY A 649 24.62 -20.75 -19.38
CA GLY A 649 24.51 -21.44 -18.10
C GLY A 649 24.91 -22.93 -18.13
N LYS A 650 25.26 -23.50 -19.30
CA LYS A 650 25.59 -24.92 -19.43
C LYS A 650 26.66 -25.35 -18.45
N GLY A 651 26.40 -26.46 -17.75
CA GLY A 651 27.29 -26.99 -16.71
C GLY A 651 27.17 -26.30 -15.35
N VAL A 652 26.44 -25.18 -15.25
CA VAL A 652 26.24 -24.43 -14.00
C VAL A 652 24.80 -24.49 -13.53
N PHE A 653 23.83 -24.12 -14.39
CA PHE A 653 22.40 -24.11 -14.09
C PHE A 653 21.52 -24.41 -15.32
N ASP A 654 20.28 -24.83 -15.09
CA ASP A 654 19.26 -24.95 -16.14
C ASP A 654 18.23 -23.81 -16.06
N CYS A 655 17.51 -23.58 -17.16
CA CYS A 655 16.47 -22.54 -17.19
C CYS A 655 15.07 -23.11 -17.40
N ARG A 656 14.06 -22.35 -16.98
CA ARG A 656 12.65 -22.53 -17.36
C ARG A 656 12.05 -21.18 -17.71
N LYS A 657 11.10 -21.18 -18.66
CA LYS A 657 10.34 -19.98 -19.03
C LYS A 657 8.88 -20.11 -18.58
N ASN A 658 8.29 -19.02 -18.11
CA ASN A 658 6.86 -18.94 -17.81
C ASN A 658 6.29 -17.61 -18.31
N VAL A 659 5.25 -17.68 -19.13
CA VAL A 659 4.45 -16.50 -19.50
C VAL A 659 3.24 -16.47 -18.59
N LEU A 660 3.18 -15.51 -17.67
CA LEU A 660 2.07 -15.43 -16.72
C LEU A 660 0.74 -15.16 -17.44
N GLY A 661 0.76 -14.27 -18.43
CA GLY A 661 -0.42 -13.90 -19.19
C GLY A 661 -1.54 -13.31 -18.32
N HIS A 662 -2.79 -13.58 -18.68
CA HIS A 662 -3.95 -12.87 -18.14
C HIS A 662 -4.31 -13.19 -16.69
N MET A 663 -3.71 -14.22 -16.08
CA MET A 663 -3.91 -14.49 -14.63
C MET A 663 -3.44 -13.32 -13.75
N GLN A 664 -2.57 -12.45 -14.29
CA GLN A 664 -2.14 -11.20 -13.64
C GLN A 664 -3.29 -10.19 -13.47
N GLN A 665 -4.42 -10.31 -14.18
CA GLN A 665 -5.59 -9.47 -13.91
C GLN A 665 -6.22 -9.76 -12.54
N GLY A 666 -5.85 -10.89 -11.93
CA GLY A 666 -6.36 -11.34 -10.64
C GLY A 666 -7.75 -11.97 -10.74
N GLY A 667 -8.19 -12.51 -9.60
CA GLY A 667 -9.57 -12.91 -9.38
C GLY A 667 -10.32 -11.78 -8.69
N ALA A 668 -10.49 -11.90 -7.37
CA ALA A 668 -10.98 -10.80 -6.56
C ALA A 668 -9.91 -9.68 -6.44
N PRO A 669 -10.31 -8.39 -6.40
CA PRO A 669 -9.39 -7.29 -6.16
C PRO A 669 -8.75 -7.37 -4.79
N SER A 670 -7.47 -6.98 -4.72
CA SER A 670 -6.77 -6.76 -3.46
C SER A 670 -7.48 -5.67 -2.64
N PRO A 671 -7.34 -5.66 -1.30
CA PRO A 671 -7.93 -4.62 -0.48
C PRO A 671 -7.48 -3.21 -0.86
N PHE A 672 -6.23 -3.05 -1.31
CA PHE A 672 -5.73 -1.80 -1.85
C PHE A 672 -6.58 -1.34 -3.04
N ASP A 673 -6.78 -2.18 -4.04
CA ASP A 673 -7.54 -1.82 -5.25
C ASP A 673 -9.03 -1.61 -4.98
N ARG A 674 -9.63 -2.36 -4.05
CA ARG A 674 -11.01 -2.12 -3.57
C ARG A 674 -11.14 -0.72 -3.01
N ASN A 675 -10.25 -0.35 -2.10
CA ASN A 675 -10.29 0.94 -1.41
C ASN A 675 -9.86 2.09 -2.32
N PHE A 676 -8.85 1.89 -3.16
CA PHE A 676 -8.40 2.88 -4.12
C PHE A 676 -9.52 3.20 -5.11
N GLY A 677 -10.13 2.19 -5.71
CA GLY A 677 -11.27 2.35 -6.60
C GLY A 677 -12.46 3.03 -5.93
N THR A 678 -12.77 2.64 -4.69
CA THR A 678 -13.85 3.25 -3.91
C THR A 678 -13.59 4.75 -3.66
N LYS A 679 -12.40 5.11 -3.17
CA LYS A 679 -12.07 6.49 -2.79
C LYS A 679 -11.96 7.43 -3.99
N ILE A 680 -11.27 7.00 -5.04
CA ILE A 680 -11.04 7.87 -6.19
C ILE A 680 -12.34 8.11 -6.97
N ALA A 681 -13.21 7.10 -7.08
CA ALA A 681 -14.50 7.24 -7.74
C ALA A 681 -15.48 8.13 -6.94
N ALA A 682 -15.46 8.05 -5.61
CA ALA A 682 -16.22 8.97 -4.75
C ALA A 682 -15.79 10.42 -4.99
N LYS A 683 -14.48 10.68 -4.99
CA LYS A 683 -13.92 12.01 -5.28
C LYS A 683 -14.26 12.49 -6.69
N ALA A 684 -14.22 11.60 -7.68
CA ALA A 684 -14.59 11.93 -9.06
C ALA A 684 -16.07 12.34 -9.18
N MET A 685 -16.97 11.64 -8.49
CA MET A 685 -18.39 11.97 -8.47
C MET A 685 -18.65 13.30 -7.74
N GLN A 686 -18.02 13.53 -6.59
CA GLN A 686 -18.09 14.83 -5.90
C GLN A 686 -17.62 15.98 -6.79
N TRP A 687 -16.56 15.76 -7.58
CA TRP A 687 -16.10 16.74 -8.58
C TRP A 687 -17.15 16.98 -9.67
N ILE A 688 -17.79 15.93 -10.21
CA ILE A 688 -18.91 16.06 -11.15
C ILE A 688 -20.04 16.90 -10.54
N SER A 689 -20.49 16.56 -9.32
CA SER A 689 -21.57 17.26 -8.64
C SER A 689 -21.25 18.74 -8.42
N LYS A 690 -20.01 19.05 -8.01
CA LYS A 690 -19.53 20.43 -7.88
C LYS A 690 -19.59 21.17 -9.22
N LYS A 691 -19.10 20.55 -10.30
CA LYS A 691 -19.10 21.16 -11.63
C LYS A 691 -20.51 21.39 -12.16
N LEU A 692 -21.42 20.43 -12.02
CA LEU A 692 -22.82 20.58 -12.42
C LEU A 692 -23.50 21.76 -11.70
N LYS A 693 -23.25 21.91 -10.39
CA LYS A 693 -23.77 23.03 -9.58
C LYS A 693 -23.18 24.38 -10.02
N GLU A 694 -21.90 24.43 -10.38
CA GLU A 694 -21.24 25.64 -10.92
C GLU A 694 -21.83 26.04 -12.28
N PHE A 695 -21.94 25.09 -13.23
CA PHE A 695 -22.45 25.36 -14.59
C PHE A 695 -23.87 25.91 -14.60
N TYR A 696 -24.75 25.38 -13.74
CA TYR A 696 -26.14 25.82 -13.69
C TYR A 696 -26.29 27.25 -13.14
N ARG A 697 -25.36 27.73 -12.32
CA ARG A 697 -25.45 29.07 -11.68
C ARG A 697 -24.93 30.22 -12.54
N THR A 698 -23.94 30.00 -13.40
CA THR A 698 -23.22 31.11 -14.07
C THR A 698 -23.51 31.30 -15.55
N GLY A 699 -24.15 30.35 -16.25
CA GLY A 699 -24.58 30.51 -17.65
C GLY A 699 -23.49 30.74 -18.73
N LYS A 700 -22.21 30.90 -18.35
CA LYS A 700 -20.97 30.98 -19.16
C LYS A 700 -19.80 30.52 -18.26
N GLU A 701 -18.64 29.96 -18.65
CA GLU A 701 -17.97 29.55 -19.90
C GLU A 701 -16.87 28.50 -19.53
N LYS A 702 -16.43 27.66 -20.49
CA LYS A 702 -15.39 26.58 -20.43
C LYS A 702 -15.67 25.36 -19.50
N LEU A 703 -16.20 24.30 -20.11
CA LEU A 703 -16.21 22.94 -19.55
C LEU A 703 -14.82 22.31 -19.61
N ASP A 704 -14.14 22.22 -18.47
CA ASP A 704 -12.88 21.48 -18.38
C ASP A 704 -13.13 19.97 -18.40
N VAL A 705 -12.43 19.29 -19.30
CA VAL A 705 -12.18 17.84 -19.17
C VAL A 705 -10.97 17.70 -18.27
N LYS A 706 -11.13 17.06 -17.10
CA LYS A 706 -9.98 16.79 -16.22
C LYS A 706 -9.24 15.55 -16.75
N VAL A 707 -8.51 15.74 -17.83
CA VAL A 707 -7.61 14.75 -18.44
C VAL A 707 -6.25 15.40 -18.59
N PHE A 708 -5.22 14.80 -17.99
CA PHE A 708 -3.86 15.33 -18.07
C PHE A 708 -3.35 15.27 -19.52
N ARG A 709 -3.13 16.43 -20.14
CA ARG A 709 -2.53 16.52 -21.47
C ARG A 709 -1.00 16.45 -21.32
N GLN A 710 -0.42 15.29 -21.58
CA GLN A 710 0.99 15.23 -21.97
C GLN A 710 1.08 15.43 -23.50
N GLY A 711 2.13 16.11 -23.98
CA GLY A 711 2.28 16.57 -25.37
C GLY A 711 2.15 15.48 -26.46
N LYS A 712 2.16 15.91 -27.74
CA LYS A 712 1.87 15.13 -28.98
C LYS A 712 2.28 13.64 -28.95
N LYS A 713 1.34 12.78 -29.42
CA LYS A 713 1.45 11.34 -29.77
C LYS A 713 2.35 10.47 -28.87
N MET A 714 1.74 9.82 -27.87
CA MET A 714 2.37 8.72 -27.13
C MET A 714 2.34 7.43 -27.97
N PHE A 715 3.39 7.20 -28.77
CA PHE A 715 3.50 6.02 -29.64
C PHE A 715 3.40 4.69 -28.87
N HIS A 716 3.97 4.63 -27.66
CA HIS A 716 4.03 3.41 -26.85
C HIS A 716 2.99 3.35 -25.72
N ARG A 717 2.06 4.32 -25.65
CA ARG A 717 0.99 4.39 -24.63
C ARG A 717 1.50 4.32 -23.17
N ILE A 718 2.58 5.01 -22.88
CA ILE A 718 3.16 5.15 -21.53
C ILE A 718 3.41 6.62 -21.20
N PRO A 719 3.35 7.05 -19.92
CA PRO A 719 3.79 8.37 -19.48
C PRO A 719 5.27 8.59 -19.79
N LYS A 720 5.68 9.85 -20.03
CA LYS A 720 7.12 10.15 -20.22
C LYS A 720 7.93 10.07 -18.94
N GLU A 721 7.34 10.53 -17.84
CA GLU A 721 7.94 10.48 -16.52
C GLU A 721 7.16 9.47 -15.69
N GLN A 722 7.88 8.51 -15.10
CA GLN A 722 7.32 7.41 -14.35
C GLN A 722 8.05 7.31 -13.02
N TRP A 723 7.33 7.60 -11.93
CA TRP A 723 7.89 7.74 -10.58
C TRP A 723 8.68 6.51 -10.10
N TRP A 724 8.34 5.31 -10.60
CA TRP A 724 8.90 4.05 -10.16
C TRP A 724 10.26 3.74 -10.79
N LEU A 725 10.68 4.47 -11.84
CA LEU A 725 12.01 4.31 -12.43
C LEU A 725 13.12 4.63 -11.42
N ARG A 726 12.87 5.50 -10.44
CA ARG A 726 13.80 5.76 -9.32
C ARG A 726 14.05 4.54 -8.45
N LEU A 727 13.19 3.53 -8.48
CA LEU A 727 13.36 2.29 -7.72
C LEU A 727 14.30 1.29 -8.42
N ARG A 728 14.66 1.52 -9.68
CA ARG A 728 15.46 0.57 -10.50
C ARG A 728 16.79 0.20 -9.83
N PRO A 729 17.57 1.12 -9.26
CA PRO A 729 18.83 0.72 -8.68
C PRO A 729 18.67 0.01 -7.33
N LEU A 730 17.56 0.21 -6.60
CA LEU A 730 17.25 -0.58 -5.40
C LEU A 730 17.19 -2.07 -5.73
N MET A 731 16.58 -2.43 -6.86
CA MET A 731 16.53 -3.82 -7.32
C MET A 731 17.93 -4.38 -7.59
N LYS A 732 18.78 -3.61 -8.27
CA LYS A 732 20.18 -3.99 -8.58
C LYS A 732 21.02 -4.13 -7.32
N ILE A 733 20.98 -3.12 -6.44
CA ILE A 733 21.68 -3.11 -5.14
C ILE A 733 21.25 -4.32 -4.32
N LEU A 734 19.95 -4.49 -4.10
CA LEU A 734 19.43 -5.60 -3.31
C LEU A 734 19.61 -6.96 -4.00
N ALA A 735 20.10 -7.04 -5.23
CA ALA A 735 20.47 -8.29 -5.92
C ALA A 735 21.99 -8.47 -6.10
N LYS A 736 22.82 -7.60 -5.49
CA LYS A 736 24.31 -7.62 -5.49
C LYS A 736 24.97 -7.15 -6.79
N TYR A 737 24.28 -6.36 -7.60
CA TYR A 737 24.90 -5.70 -8.75
C TYR A 737 25.57 -4.40 -8.32
N LYS A 738 26.73 -4.08 -8.91
CA LYS A 738 27.36 -2.76 -8.79
C LYS A 738 26.58 -1.76 -9.63
N THR A 739 26.10 -0.67 -9.05
CA THR A 739 25.36 0.37 -9.77
C THR A 739 25.52 1.73 -9.07
N SER A 740 25.72 2.79 -9.85
CA SER A 740 25.65 4.16 -9.35
C SER A 740 24.19 4.54 -9.07
N TYR A 741 23.87 4.95 -7.84
CA TYR A 741 22.55 5.50 -7.51
C TYR A 741 22.67 6.94 -7.03
N ASP A 742 21.76 7.76 -7.54
CA ASP A 742 21.63 9.17 -7.19
C ASP A 742 20.79 9.28 -5.90
N VAL A 743 21.43 9.76 -4.84
CA VAL A 743 20.87 9.95 -3.49
C VAL A 743 20.47 11.41 -3.26
N SER A 744 20.45 12.26 -4.29
CA SER A 744 20.10 13.68 -4.15
C SER A 744 18.70 13.91 -3.58
N ASP A 745 17.79 12.95 -3.79
CA ASP A 745 16.42 12.93 -3.27
C ASP A 745 16.28 12.10 -1.97
N SER A 746 17.39 11.73 -1.30
CA SER A 746 17.31 11.13 0.04
C SER A 746 16.55 12.06 0.97
N GLY A 747 15.57 11.53 1.71
CA GLY A 747 14.68 12.34 2.54
C GLY A 747 15.49 13.19 3.53
N GLN A 748 15.32 14.51 3.49
CA GLN A 748 15.88 15.35 4.55
C GLN A 748 15.08 15.12 5.83
N LEU A 749 15.69 15.46 6.98
CA LEU A 749 14.96 15.45 8.24
C LEU A 749 13.89 16.54 8.19
N GLU A 750 12.63 16.15 8.15
CA GLU A 750 11.49 17.05 8.07
C GLU A 750 10.76 17.08 9.42
N HIS A 751 10.48 18.27 9.94
CA HIS A 751 9.64 18.42 11.13
C HIS A 751 8.17 18.16 10.77
N ILE A 752 7.41 17.60 11.71
CA ILE A 752 6.00 17.36 11.47
C ILE A 752 5.26 18.70 11.43
N VAL A 753 4.65 19.02 10.27
CA VAL A 753 3.87 20.26 10.11
C VAL A 753 2.62 20.20 11.00
N ARG A 754 2.71 20.78 12.20
CA ARG A 754 1.55 21.07 13.06
C ARG A 754 0.73 22.18 12.42
N LEU A 755 -0.31 21.83 11.66
CA LEU A 755 -1.29 22.82 11.21
C LEU A 755 -2.03 23.34 12.45
N ARG A 756 -1.70 24.57 12.88
CA ARG A 756 -2.47 25.28 13.91
C ARG A 756 -3.86 25.58 13.36
N ALA A 757 -4.88 25.51 14.21
CA ALA A 757 -6.28 25.72 13.85
C ALA A 757 -6.63 27.07 13.16
N LYS A 758 -5.68 28.01 13.05
CA LYS A 758 -5.88 29.34 12.45
C LYS A 758 -5.62 29.43 10.93
N ASP A 759 -4.95 28.46 10.31
CA ASP A 759 -4.57 28.55 8.88
C ASP A 759 -5.56 27.86 7.92
N ILE A 760 -6.77 27.54 8.40
CA ILE A 760 -7.73 26.64 7.71
C ILE A 760 -8.70 27.39 6.77
N SER A 761 -8.69 28.73 6.73
CA SER A 761 -9.62 29.49 5.88
C SER A 761 -9.14 29.73 4.44
N ALA A 762 -7.93 29.30 4.07
CA ALA A 762 -7.38 29.55 2.74
C ALA A 762 -6.44 28.43 2.27
N ILE A 763 -6.98 27.28 1.85
CA ILE A 763 -6.43 26.35 0.84
C ILE A 763 -7.57 25.50 0.28
#